data_AF-A2VDT8-F1
#
_entry.id   AF-A2VDT8-F1
#
_cell.length_a   1.000
_cell.length_b   1.000
_cell.length_c   1.000
_cell.angle_alpha   90.00
_cell.angle_beta   90.00
_cell.angle_gamma   90.00
#
_symmetry.space_group_name_H-M   'P 1'
#
loop_
_entity.id
_entity.type
_entity.pdbx_description
1 polymer ?
#
loop_
_entity_poly.entity_id
_entity_poly.type
_entity_poly.pdbx_seq_one_letter_code
_entity_poly.pdbx_strand_id
1 'polypeptide(L)'
;MKRAGTLRLLSDLSTFSGAARLRELLAGDPAVRVRCSPDGRHLLLLRPPGSPAPQLLVAVRGPGEELESAWPPGQPSPLDAFLLPWRARSALVLVWESGLLEVWGSGVGPGWRLLQSTELCPGGGARVVAAAAPRGRLVWCEERPAGTEGQLGPPAVAFSHCVCVRTLEPSGEAGTNLGSTHILLHHCPAFGLLTSRKDLFLVPTATTWPGLGHILLIWSPSKGKVVVAAPCLGLSHSKSLNPGRGDTWDFRTLLRGLPGLLSPRQPLTVHTWAPTPQGLMWLDFRGTVSLVQPHGGSRTVGTLQEAPASLAGSAALGTFHGTLACVLGSTLELLDMGSGQLLERKILSTDRVHLLEPPAPGMEDQEELETRGGLRLLSAVGLFQVGWKTPQSLELPSAEDMVFEEACKYYQRRSLRGAQLTPEELRHNSIFRAPQALASILQGHVSPSALLTTLRAELRDYRGLEQLKAQLVAGDEEEAGWTELAEHEVARLLRTDLMGDQLAQLNTIFQALPTAAWGAILRVLQLQPDGNGHLRSQAPPDVWKKVLGVTAAGKEPPNGILPPFELLCQCLCRLEPQWLPPFVELAQQQGGPGWGAGGPGLPLYRRALAVLGEEGTRPEALELDLLLGSGRPKAVLQAVGQLVQKEQWERALEAGLALSPSSPLLRSEIFKLLLAEFARHRRLDAHLPLLCRLCPPDLAPAELLLLLRTYLPDELEPPAPFPEPGAEPPLTVGLLRALLKQTGTQGRASGPVLSLYEDILWDPDTPPPTPPRVSALQASDHPGLEAWAPSGQGLYVTDTG
;
A
#
# COMPACT_ATOMS: atom_id res chain seq x y z
N MET A 1 -30.23 34.37 0.54
CA MET A 1 -31.28 34.33 -0.51
C MET A 1 -31.06 33.10 -1.39
N LYS A 2 -32.09 32.29 -1.66
CA LYS A 2 -31.97 31.09 -2.52
C LYS A 2 -31.70 31.53 -3.97
N ARG A 3 -30.57 31.11 -4.55
CA ARG A 3 -30.32 31.27 -5.99
C ARG A 3 -31.30 30.37 -6.74
N ALA A 4 -32.13 30.93 -7.62
CA ALA A 4 -33.02 30.15 -8.48
C ALA A 4 -32.44 30.16 -9.89
N GLY A 5 -32.14 28.98 -10.44
CA GLY A 5 -31.67 28.83 -11.81
C GLY A 5 -32.85 29.05 -12.75
N THR A 6 -32.60 29.76 -13.85
CA THR A 6 -33.60 29.93 -14.91
C THR A 6 -33.21 29.12 -16.12
N LEU A 7 -34.21 28.44 -16.71
CA LEU A 7 -34.13 27.80 -18.02
C LEU A 7 -34.83 28.72 -19.01
N ARG A 8 -34.06 29.36 -19.90
CA ARG A 8 -34.58 30.26 -20.95
C ARG A 8 -34.48 29.56 -22.30
N LEU A 9 -35.57 29.51 -23.07
CA LEU A 9 -35.54 29.04 -24.45
C LEU A 9 -34.82 30.09 -25.33
N LEU A 10 -33.78 29.67 -26.06
CA LEU A 10 -33.04 30.51 -27.01
C LEU A 10 -33.51 30.29 -28.45
N SER A 11 -33.86 29.05 -28.81
CA SER A 11 -34.35 28.68 -30.13
C SER A 11 -35.13 27.37 -30.04
N ASP A 12 -36.23 27.27 -30.78
CA ASP A 12 -36.99 26.03 -31.00
C ASP A 12 -36.38 25.15 -32.11
N LEU A 13 -35.17 25.49 -32.55
CA LEU A 13 -34.41 24.90 -33.67
C LEU A 13 -34.92 25.26 -35.08
N SER A 14 -36.01 26.03 -35.22
CA SER A 14 -36.52 26.43 -36.54
C SER A 14 -35.54 27.32 -37.32
N THR A 15 -34.65 28.01 -36.61
CA THR A 15 -33.61 28.89 -37.18
C THR A 15 -32.42 28.13 -37.79
N PHE A 16 -32.39 26.80 -37.65
CA PHE A 16 -31.33 25.96 -38.21
C PHE A 16 -31.77 25.35 -39.55
N SER A 17 -30.83 25.23 -40.49
CA SER A 17 -31.02 24.39 -41.67
C SER A 17 -31.33 22.94 -41.24
N GLY A 18 -32.19 22.25 -42.00
CA GLY A 18 -32.52 20.86 -41.68
C GLY A 18 -33.29 20.64 -40.39
N ALA A 19 -34.01 21.65 -39.86
CA ALA A 19 -34.59 21.60 -38.51
C ALA A 19 -35.41 20.33 -38.20
N ALA A 20 -36.14 19.78 -39.18
CA ALA A 20 -36.87 18.53 -39.01
C ALA A 20 -35.91 17.35 -38.75
N ARG A 21 -34.86 17.21 -39.56
CA ARG A 21 -33.85 16.16 -39.46
C ARG A 21 -33.01 16.31 -38.19
N LEU A 22 -32.66 17.54 -37.84
CA LEU A 22 -31.97 17.87 -36.59
C LEU A 22 -32.76 17.37 -35.37
N ARG A 23 -34.08 17.65 -35.32
CA ARG A 23 -34.95 17.19 -34.22
C ARG A 23 -35.08 15.68 -34.17
N GLU A 24 -35.20 15.03 -35.34
CA GLU A 24 -35.28 13.58 -35.45
C GLU A 24 -34.01 12.90 -34.90
N LEU A 25 -32.82 13.40 -35.28
CA LEU A 25 -31.55 12.86 -34.80
C LEU A 25 -31.38 13.03 -33.29
N LEU A 26 -31.74 14.20 -32.75
CA LEU A 26 -31.68 14.48 -31.31
C LEU A 26 -32.69 13.66 -30.49
N ALA A 27 -33.84 13.29 -31.08
CA ALA A 27 -34.85 12.48 -30.41
C ALA A 27 -34.54 10.98 -30.46
N GLY A 28 -33.91 10.51 -31.54
CA GLY A 28 -33.80 9.08 -31.84
C GLY A 28 -32.73 8.34 -31.05
N ASP A 29 -31.45 8.72 -31.19
CA ASP A 29 -30.32 7.88 -30.78
C ASP A 29 -29.53 8.53 -29.61
N PRO A 30 -29.43 7.87 -28.44
CA PRO A 30 -28.67 8.38 -27.30
C PRO A 30 -27.16 8.46 -27.52
N ALA A 31 -26.60 7.73 -28.48
CA ALA A 31 -25.16 7.69 -28.73
C ALA A 31 -24.66 8.80 -29.68
N VAL A 32 -25.55 9.69 -30.13
CA VAL A 32 -25.19 10.79 -31.03
C VAL A 32 -24.20 11.73 -30.33
N ARG A 33 -23.04 11.92 -30.94
CA ARG A 33 -22.06 12.92 -30.50
C ARG A 33 -22.46 14.28 -31.08
N VAL A 34 -22.65 15.25 -30.19
CA VAL A 34 -23.00 16.63 -30.57
C VAL A 34 -21.83 17.55 -30.28
N ARG A 35 -21.44 18.36 -31.25
CA ARG A 35 -20.46 19.45 -31.11
C ARG A 35 -21.04 20.75 -31.67
N CYS A 36 -20.68 21.87 -31.05
CA CYS A 36 -21.01 23.19 -31.55
C CYS A 36 -19.75 23.85 -32.09
N SER A 37 -19.85 24.64 -33.16
CA SER A 37 -18.75 25.49 -33.59
C SER A 37 -18.45 26.58 -32.54
N PRO A 38 -17.21 27.09 -32.49
CA PRO A 38 -16.82 28.13 -31.53
C PRO A 38 -17.61 29.45 -31.64
N ASP A 39 -18.15 29.75 -32.82
CA ASP A 39 -19.01 30.90 -33.11
C ASP A 39 -20.50 30.63 -32.81
N GLY A 40 -20.86 29.42 -32.38
CA GLY A 40 -22.23 29.06 -32.05
C GLY A 40 -23.17 28.88 -33.25
N ARG A 41 -22.67 28.97 -34.49
CA ARG A 41 -23.49 28.96 -35.71
C ARG A 41 -23.74 27.57 -36.28
N HIS A 42 -22.84 26.62 -36.07
CA HIS A 42 -22.92 25.27 -36.63
C HIS A 42 -23.11 24.24 -35.52
N LEU A 43 -24.06 23.33 -35.72
CA LEU A 43 -24.24 22.13 -34.91
C LEU A 43 -23.82 20.92 -35.73
N LEU A 44 -22.87 20.16 -35.19
CA LEU A 44 -22.36 18.93 -35.76
C LEU A 44 -22.90 17.75 -34.96
N LEU A 45 -23.63 16.85 -35.62
CA LEU A 45 -24.15 15.62 -35.05
C LEU A 45 -23.50 14.45 -35.80
N LEU A 46 -22.90 13.53 -35.06
CA LEU A 46 -22.30 12.31 -35.60
C LEU A 46 -22.81 11.10 -34.83
N ARG A 47 -23.43 10.15 -35.54
CA ARG A 47 -23.66 8.81 -35.03
C ARG A 47 -22.38 7.98 -35.17
N PRO A 48 -21.90 7.35 -34.09
CA PRO A 48 -20.62 6.65 -34.10
C PRO A 48 -20.65 5.41 -35.02
N PRO A 49 -19.46 4.93 -35.43
CA PRO A 49 -19.32 3.65 -36.12
C PRO A 49 -19.93 2.52 -35.28
N GLY A 50 -20.64 1.58 -35.94
CA GLY A 50 -21.37 0.48 -35.29
C GLY A 50 -22.83 0.76 -34.94
N SER A 51 -23.31 2.00 -35.15
CA SER A 51 -24.75 2.32 -35.12
C SER A 51 -25.47 1.70 -36.34
N PRO A 52 -26.78 1.40 -36.26
CA PRO A 52 -27.53 0.78 -37.37
C PRO A 52 -27.63 1.67 -38.62
N ALA A 53 -27.44 2.99 -38.46
CA ALA A 53 -27.43 3.97 -39.54
C ALA A 53 -26.42 5.09 -39.21
N PRO A 54 -25.10 4.85 -39.44
CA PRO A 54 -24.08 5.86 -39.21
C PRO A 54 -24.33 7.05 -40.12
N GLN A 55 -24.37 8.23 -39.51
CA GLN A 55 -24.80 9.45 -40.17
C GLN A 55 -24.13 10.68 -39.54
N LEU A 56 -23.84 11.65 -40.42
CA LEU A 56 -23.32 12.96 -40.13
C LEU A 56 -24.36 14.00 -40.53
N LEU A 57 -24.63 14.97 -39.65
CA LEU A 57 -25.40 16.17 -39.95
C LEU A 57 -24.65 17.42 -39.48
N VAL A 58 -24.49 18.41 -40.36
CA VAL A 58 -24.06 19.77 -40.01
C VAL A 58 -25.21 20.72 -40.28
N ALA A 59 -25.84 21.22 -39.21
CA ALA A 59 -26.91 22.20 -39.27
C ALA A 59 -26.35 23.61 -39.01
N VAL A 60 -26.80 24.60 -39.79
CA VAL A 60 -26.31 25.99 -39.72
C VAL A 60 -27.43 26.90 -39.25
N ARG A 61 -27.15 27.77 -38.28
CA ARG A 61 -28.06 28.82 -37.80
C ARG A 61 -27.98 30.03 -38.74
N GLY A 62 -29.09 30.36 -39.41
CA GLY A 62 -29.14 31.47 -40.37
C GLY A 62 -28.76 31.05 -41.80
N PRO A 63 -28.26 31.98 -42.65
CA PRO A 63 -27.97 31.67 -44.05
C PRO A 63 -26.77 30.72 -44.18
N GLY A 64 -27.00 29.52 -44.72
CA GLY A 64 -25.99 28.50 -44.98
C GLY A 64 -26.61 27.16 -45.40
N GLU A 65 -25.82 26.31 -46.04
CA GLU A 65 -26.25 24.98 -46.51
C GLU A 65 -25.96 23.91 -45.44
N GLU A 66 -26.92 23.01 -45.23
CA GLU A 66 -26.71 21.82 -44.42
C GLU A 66 -25.78 20.81 -45.11
N LEU A 67 -25.10 19.98 -44.32
CA LEU A 67 -24.41 18.80 -44.83
C LEU A 67 -25.00 17.57 -44.15
N GLU A 68 -25.64 16.71 -44.93
CA GLU A 68 -26.06 15.40 -44.49
C GLU A 68 -25.28 14.33 -45.25
N SER A 69 -24.76 13.34 -44.53
CA SER A 69 -24.10 12.18 -45.13
C SER A 69 -24.45 10.95 -44.32
N ALA A 70 -24.96 9.91 -44.98
CA ALA A 70 -25.31 8.65 -44.37
C ALA A 70 -24.52 7.53 -45.03
N TRP A 71 -24.01 6.60 -44.22
CA TRP A 71 -23.27 5.45 -44.70
C TRP A 71 -24.09 4.17 -44.47
N PRO A 72 -24.13 3.24 -45.44
CA PRO A 72 -24.79 1.95 -45.27
C PRO A 72 -24.20 1.15 -44.09
N PRO A 73 -25.00 0.33 -43.39
CA PRO A 73 -24.50 -0.52 -42.33
C PRO A 73 -23.43 -1.48 -42.88
N GLY A 74 -22.28 -1.54 -42.20
CA GLY A 74 -21.14 -2.38 -42.59
C GLY A 74 -20.14 -1.71 -43.55
N GLN A 75 -20.43 -0.52 -44.08
CA GLN A 75 -19.41 0.31 -44.76
C GLN A 75 -18.61 1.13 -43.75
N PRO A 76 -17.34 1.47 -44.07
CA PRO A 76 -16.55 2.34 -43.21
C PRO A 76 -17.24 3.70 -43.07
N SER A 77 -17.35 4.18 -41.84
CA SER A 77 -17.88 5.50 -41.48
C SER A 77 -16.81 6.28 -40.72
N PRO A 78 -16.87 7.63 -40.69
CA PRO A 78 -15.93 8.42 -39.92
C PRO A 78 -16.00 8.06 -38.41
N LEU A 79 -14.83 7.96 -37.80
CA LEU A 79 -14.64 7.71 -36.36
C LEU A 79 -15.01 8.94 -35.52
N ASP A 80 -14.61 10.13 -36.00
CA ASP A 80 -14.89 11.40 -35.34
C ASP A 80 -14.92 12.56 -36.34
N ALA A 81 -15.54 13.66 -35.93
CA ALA A 81 -15.71 14.86 -36.73
C ALA A 81 -15.50 16.13 -35.90
N PHE A 82 -14.84 17.14 -36.47
CA PHE A 82 -14.50 18.39 -35.78
C PHE A 82 -14.79 19.62 -36.64
N LEU A 83 -15.31 20.68 -36.01
CA LEU A 83 -15.46 22.00 -36.62
C LEU A 83 -14.29 22.90 -36.21
N LEU A 84 -13.54 23.40 -37.20
CA LEU A 84 -12.44 24.33 -37.00
C LEU A 84 -12.85 25.76 -37.35
N PRO A 85 -12.52 26.74 -36.50
CA PRO A 85 -12.74 28.15 -36.81
C PRO A 85 -11.60 28.69 -37.68
N TRP A 86 -11.79 28.83 -39.00
CA TRP A 86 -10.89 29.64 -39.81
C TRP A 86 -11.41 31.07 -39.94
N ARG A 87 -10.49 32.02 -40.08
CA ARG A 87 -10.75 33.47 -40.04
C ARG A 87 -11.82 33.95 -41.02
N ALA A 88 -12.09 33.19 -42.09
CA ALA A 88 -13.12 33.52 -43.08
C ALA A 88 -14.28 32.51 -43.16
N ARG A 89 -14.08 31.23 -42.77
CA ARG A 89 -15.02 30.12 -43.04
C ARG A 89 -14.88 28.99 -42.01
N SER A 90 -15.96 28.28 -41.73
CA SER A 90 -15.91 27.05 -40.93
C SER A 90 -15.42 25.89 -41.78
N ALA A 91 -14.60 25.03 -41.19
CA ALA A 91 -14.13 23.81 -41.82
C ALA A 91 -14.47 22.59 -41.00
N LEU A 92 -14.87 21.54 -41.70
CA LEU A 92 -15.21 20.26 -41.11
C LEU A 92 -14.06 19.29 -41.39
N VAL A 93 -13.58 18.65 -40.33
CA VAL A 93 -12.54 17.63 -40.42
C VAL A 93 -13.15 16.29 -40.04
N LEU A 94 -13.11 15.33 -40.96
CA LEU A 94 -13.54 13.95 -40.75
C LEU A 94 -12.32 13.06 -40.58
N VAL A 95 -12.29 12.27 -39.52
CA VAL A 95 -11.23 11.31 -39.22
C VAL A 95 -11.80 9.91 -39.30
N TRP A 96 -11.17 9.04 -40.07
CA TRP A 96 -11.60 7.67 -40.29
C TRP A 96 -10.71 6.68 -39.54
N GLU A 97 -11.25 5.49 -39.22
CA GLU A 97 -10.48 4.42 -38.55
C GLU A 97 -9.30 3.94 -39.41
N SER A 98 -9.42 3.99 -40.74
CA SER A 98 -8.36 3.65 -41.69
C SER A 98 -7.17 4.61 -41.65
N GLY A 99 -7.25 5.71 -40.88
CA GLY A 99 -6.27 6.78 -40.92
C GLY A 99 -6.52 7.79 -42.05
N LEU A 100 -7.62 7.69 -42.79
CA LEU A 100 -8.01 8.73 -43.74
C LEU A 100 -8.45 9.99 -43.00
N LEU A 101 -7.94 11.14 -43.42
CA LEU A 101 -8.35 12.47 -42.99
C LEU A 101 -8.97 13.21 -44.18
N GLU A 102 -10.21 13.68 -44.02
CA GLU A 102 -10.86 14.54 -44.99
C GLU A 102 -11.14 15.92 -44.39
N VAL A 103 -10.84 16.96 -45.16
CA VAL A 103 -11.09 18.34 -44.78
C VAL A 103 -12.10 18.92 -45.77
N TRP A 104 -13.25 19.30 -45.25
CA TRP A 104 -14.37 19.87 -45.98
C TRP A 104 -14.53 21.34 -45.62
N GLY A 105 -14.96 22.15 -46.58
CA GLY A 105 -15.27 23.55 -46.33
C GLY A 105 -16.44 24.05 -47.15
N SER A 106 -17.14 25.04 -46.62
CA SER A 106 -18.16 25.79 -47.34
C SER A 106 -17.47 26.67 -48.41
N GLY A 107 -17.64 26.38 -49.69
CA GLY A 107 -16.95 27.08 -50.79
C GLY A 107 -17.44 28.52 -51.04
N VAL A 108 -17.02 29.11 -52.17
CA VAL A 108 -17.65 30.34 -52.73
C VAL A 108 -18.96 29.99 -53.46
N GLY A 109 -19.11 28.75 -53.92
CA GLY A 109 -20.35 28.19 -54.48
C GLY A 109 -21.25 27.54 -53.42
N PRO A 110 -22.44 27.05 -53.81
CA PRO A 110 -23.36 26.40 -52.88
C PRO A 110 -22.78 25.07 -52.37
N GLY A 111 -22.99 24.81 -51.08
CA GLY A 111 -22.70 23.52 -50.45
C GLY A 111 -21.29 23.32 -49.89
N TRP A 112 -21.15 22.22 -49.17
CA TRP A 112 -19.88 21.74 -48.63
C TRP A 112 -19.09 20.99 -49.69
N ARG A 113 -17.80 21.28 -49.82
CA ARG A 113 -16.89 20.58 -50.74
C ARG A 113 -15.69 20.01 -50.02
N LEU A 114 -15.22 18.85 -50.47
CA LEU A 114 -13.94 18.29 -50.05
C LEU A 114 -12.81 19.20 -50.55
N LEU A 115 -12.04 19.75 -49.61
CA LEU A 115 -10.88 20.60 -49.89
C LEU A 115 -9.60 19.77 -49.97
N GLN A 116 -9.46 18.78 -49.10
CA GLN A 116 -8.25 17.97 -49.00
C GLN A 116 -8.56 16.59 -48.43
N SER A 117 -7.87 15.58 -48.93
CA SER A 117 -7.85 14.23 -48.38
C SER A 117 -6.41 13.79 -48.17
N THR A 118 -6.08 13.19 -47.03
CA THR A 118 -4.71 12.81 -46.68
C THR A 118 -4.71 11.63 -45.72
N GLU A 119 -3.72 10.76 -45.82
CA GLU A 119 -3.52 9.66 -44.87
C GLU A 119 -2.72 10.13 -43.64
N LEU A 120 -3.23 9.83 -42.45
CA LEU A 120 -2.57 10.04 -41.15
C LEU A 120 -1.56 8.93 -40.86
N CYS A 121 -1.85 7.71 -41.33
CA CYS A 121 -1.14 6.48 -41.02
C CYS A 121 -0.46 5.92 -42.30
N PRO A 122 0.70 6.43 -42.73
CA PRO A 122 1.33 6.04 -44.00
C PRO A 122 1.84 4.59 -44.03
N GLY A 123 1.84 3.88 -42.89
CA GLY A 123 2.42 2.54 -42.72
C GLY A 123 1.52 1.36 -43.10
N GLY A 124 0.38 1.56 -43.78
CA GLY A 124 -0.44 0.50 -44.38
C GLY A 124 -1.11 -0.51 -43.44
N GLY A 125 -0.92 -0.41 -42.12
CA GLY A 125 -1.52 -1.34 -41.15
C GLY A 125 -1.89 -0.72 -39.80
N ALA A 126 -1.68 0.58 -39.61
CA ALA A 126 -2.06 1.27 -38.38
C ALA A 126 -3.52 1.73 -38.44
N ARG A 127 -4.23 1.62 -37.31
CA ARG A 127 -5.66 1.97 -37.19
C ARG A 127 -5.84 3.10 -36.19
N VAL A 128 -6.60 4.12 -36.55
CA VAL A 128 -6.95 5.21 -35.62
C VAL A 128 -8.04 4.73 -34.67
N VAL A 129 -7.81 4.84 -33.36
CA VAL A 129 -8.75 4.42 -32.30
C VAL A 129 -9.42 5.59 -31.58
N ALA A 130 -8.78 6.76 -31.57
CA ALA A 130 -9.35 7.99 -31.00
C ALA A 130 -8.75 9.23 -31.67
N ALA A 131 -9.51 10.31 -31.76
CA ALA A 131 -9.07 11.57 -32.33
C ALA A 131 -9.55 12.78 -31.50
N ALA A 132 -8.83 13.89 -31.60
CA ALA A 132 -9.07 15.12 -30.88
C ALA A 132 -8.47 16.30 -31.67
N ALA A 133 -9.13 17.47 -31.66
CA ALA A 133 -8.67 18.65 -32.41
C ALA A 133 -8.40 19.88 -31.52
N PRO A 134 -7.41 19.87 -30.60
CA PRO A 134 -7.11 21.03 -29.76
C PRO A 134 -6.40 22.15 -30.55
N ARG A 135 -6.97 23.37 -30.55
CA ARG A 135 -6.32 24.62 -31.01
C ARG A 135 -5.65 24.54 -32.39
N GLY A 136 -6.35 24.05 -33.41
CA GLY A 136 -5.80 23.95 -34.77
C GLY A 136 -4.69 22.89 -34.89
N ARG A 137 -4.67 21.92 -34.00
CA ARG A 137 -3.85 20.70 -34.12
C ARG A 137 -4.79 19.51 -34.14
N LEU A 138 -4.51 18.54 -35.00
CA LEU A 138 -5.13 17.22 -34.93
C LEU A 138 -4.24 16.33 -34.08
N VAL A 139 -4.82 15.66 -33.11
CA VAL A 139 -4.16 14.65 -32.27
C VAL A 139 -4.96 13.37 -32.40
N TRP A 140 -4.28 12.25 -32.65
CA TRP A 140 -4.94 10.95 -32.73
C TRP A 140 -4.12 9.88 -32.01
N CYS A 141 -4.82 8.85 -31.53
CA CYS A 141 -4.23 7.63 -31.02
C CYS A 141 -4.38 6.58 -32.13
N GLU A 142 -3.26 6.00 -32.55
CA GLU A 142 -3.22 4.91 -33.54
C GLU A 142 -2.67 3.64 -32.90
N GLU A 143 -3.27 2.51 -33.26
CA GLU A 143 -2.79 1.17 -32.99
C GLU A 143 -1.83 0.75 -34.10
N ARG A 144 -0.63 0.28 -33.75
CA ARG A 144 0.34 -0.22 -34.71
C ARG A 144 0.38 -1.76 -34.69
N PRO A 145 0.44 -2.41 -35.87
CA PRO A 145 0.59 -3.85 -35.93
C PRO A 145 1.95 -4.25 -35.36
N ALA A 146 2.01 -5.37 -34.65
CA ALA A 146 3.27 -5.89 -34.12
C ALA A 146 4.20 -6.27 -35.29
N GLY A 147 5.26 -5.49 -35.52
CA GLY A 147 6.15 -5.71 -36.67
C GLY A 147 7.61 -5.30 -36.42
N THR A 148 8.51 -6.29 -36.54
CA THR A 148 9.93 -6.21 -36.90
C THR A 148 10.89 -5.29 -36.12
N GLU A 149 10.69 -5.06 -34.81
CA GLU A 149 11.81 -4.66 -33.95
C GLU A 149 12.21 -5.85 -33.07
N GLY A 150 13.41 -6.38 -33.30
CA GLY A 150 13.91 -7.62 -32.73
C GLY A 150 14.16 -7.55 -31.23
N GLN A 151 13.10 -7.70 -30.43
CA GLN A 151 13.22 -8.02 -29.01
C GLN A 151 12.62 -9.40 -28.74
N LEU A 152 13.47 -10.33 -28.28
CA LEU A 152 13.03 -11.60 -27.69
C LEU A 152 12.18 -11.31 -26.45
N GLY A 153 10.86 -11.36 -26.60
CA GLY A 153 9.89 -11.28 -25.50
C GLY A 153 8.45 -11.36 -26.03
N PRO A 154 7.50 -11.92 -25.29
CA PRO A 154 6.12 -12.00 -25.75
C PRO A 154 5.55 -10.57 -25.96
N PRO A 155 4.89 -10.28 -27.10
CA PRO A 155 4.31 -8.96 -27.34
C PRO A 155 3.13 -8.77 -26.40
N ALA A 156 3.29 -7.96 -25.36
CA ALA A 156 2.15 -7.51 -24.58
C ALA A 156 1.35 -6.51 -25.44
N VAL A 157 0.27 -6.99 -26.07
CA VAL A 157 -0.71 -6.23 -26.88
C VAL A 157 -1.14 -4.91 -26.23
N ALA A 158 -1.00 -4.77 -24.91
CA ALA A 158 -1.33 -3.59 -24.12
C ALA A 158 -0.54 -2.30 -24.45
N PHE A 159 0.60 -2.35 -25.15
CA PHE A 159 1.45 -1.17 -25.44
C PHE A 159 1.71 -0.93 -26.94
N SER A 160 0.82 -1.43 -27.81
CA SER A 160 0.93 -1.31 -29.27
C SER A 160 0.48 0.05 -29.83
N HIS A 161 0.12 1.02 -28.98
CA HIS A 161 -0.45 2.29 -29.43
C HIS A 161 0.58 3.42 -29.36
N CYS A 162 0.39 4.42 -30.22
CA CYS A 162 1.05 5.72 -30.09
C CYS A 162 0.04 6.85 -30.25
N VAL A 163 0.38 8.00 -29.68
CA VAL A 163 -0.36 9.26 -29.87
C VAL A 163 0.46 10.13 -30.80
N CYS A 164 -0.16 10.64 -31.85
CA CYS A 164 0.46 11.45 -32.89
C CYS A 164 -0.24 12.81 -32.98
N VAL A 165 0.50 13.83 -33.40
CA VAL A 165 0.00 15.19 -33.57
C VAL A 165 0.41 15.76 -34.92
N ARG A 166 -0.49 16.51 -35.53
CA ARG A 166 -0.26 17.24 -36.78
C ARG A 166 -0.86 18.63 -36.67
N THR A 167 -0.11 19.65 -37.07
CA THR A 167 -0.62 21.03 -37.11
C THR A 167 -1.52 21.22 -38.33
N LEU A 168 -2.64 21.91 -38.12
CA LEU A 168 -3.60 22.26 -39.17
C LEU A 168 -3.52 23.78 -39.38
N GLU A 169 -2.76 24.21 -40.37
CA GLU A 169 -2.66 25.63 -40.73
C GLU A 169 -3.66 25.95 -41.85
N PRO A 170 -4.45 27.04 -41.73
CA PRO A 170 -5.30 27.49 -42.83
C PRO A 170 -4.43 27.98 -44.00
N SER A 171 -4.62 27.43 -45.20
CA SER A 171 -3.93 27.90 -46.41
C SER A 171 -4.93 28.56 -47.38
N GLY A 172 -5.01 29.89 -47.36
CA GLY A 172 -5.73 30.69 -48.35
C GLY A 172 -7.12 30.15 -48.76
N GLU A 173 -7.48 30.29 -50.03
CA GLU A 173 -8.78 29.87 -50.59
C GLU A 173 -8.84 28.37 -51.00
N ALA A 174 -7.72 27.65 -50.94
CA ALA A 174 -7.54 26.35 -51.61
C ALA A 174 -7.32 25.13 -50.69
N GLY A 175 -7.19 25.29 -49.36
CA GLY A 175 -7.09 24.12 -48.47
C GLY A 175 -6.44 24.37 -47.11
N THR A 176 -5.91 23.31 -46.53
CA THR A 176 -5.09 23.36 -45.30
C THR A 176 -3.64 23.04 -45.58
N ASN A 177 -2.73 23.85 -45.04
CA ASN A 177 -1.35 23.44 -44.89
C ASN A 177 -1.27 22.48 -43.70
N LEU A 178 -1.23 21.18 -44.01
CA LEU A 178 -0.99 20.14 -43.03
C LEU A 178 0.50 20.08 -42.73
N GLY A 179 0.90 20.40 -41.49
CA GLY A 179 2.29 20.27 -41.06
C GLY A 179 2.78 18.82 -41.04
N SER A 180 4.04 18.62 -40.64
CA SER A 180 4.58 17.28 -40.42
C SER A 180 3.87 16.56 -39.28
N THR A 181 3.70 15.25 -39.44
CA THR A 181 3.23 14.37 -38.36
C THR A 181 4.37 14.18 -37.36
N HIS A 182 4.07 14.39 -36.07
CA HIS A 182 4.99 14.13 -34.97
C HIS A 182 4.39 13.10 -34.02
N ILE A 183 5.20 12.16 -33.56
CA ILE A 183 4.76 11.20 -32.54
C ILE A 183 4.94 11.86 -31.16
N LEU A 184 3.83 12.02 -30.47
CA LEU A 184 3.68 12.71 -29.20
C LEU A 184 4.01 11.72 -28.05
N LEU A 185 3.53 10.48 -28.15
CA LEU A 185 3.74 9.40 -27.16
C LEU A 185 3.86 8.03 -27.84
N HIS A 186 4.87 7.26 -27.46
CA HIS A 186 5.12 5.87 -27.89
C HIS A 186 4.83 4.87 -26.76
N HIS A 187 4.68 3.61 -27.14
CA HIS A 187 4.55 2.46 -26.23
C HIS A 187 3.44 2.61 -25.19
N CYS A 188 2.31 3.18 -25.61
CA CYS A 188 1.20 3.50 -24.72
C CYS A 188 0.02 2.52 -24.91
N PRO A 189 -0.87 2.40 -23.90
CA PRO A 189 -2.14 1.72 -24.08
C PRO A 189 -3.11 2.57 -24.92
N ALA A 190 -4.22 1.96 -25.32
CA ALA A 190 -5.32 2.67 -25.92
C ALA A 190 -5.85 3.76 -24.98
N PHE A 191 -5.72 5.02 -25.39
CA PHE A 191 -6.21 6.18 -24.68
C PHE A 191 -7.40 6.81 -25.40
N GLY A 192 -8.42 7.21 -24.62
CA GLY A 192 -9.44 8.14 -25.09
C GLY A 192 -8.87 9.55 -25.11
N LEU A 193 -9.18 10.33 -26.14
CA LEU A 193 -8.69 11.70 -26.28
C LEU A 193 -9.84 12.69 -26.04
N LEU A 194 -9.66 13.57 -25.06
CA LEU A 194 -10.63 14.63 -24.73
C LEU A 194 -9.93 15.98 -24.75
N THR A 195 -10.59 17.00 -25.29
CA THR A 195 -10.01 18.35 -25.42
C THR A 195 -10.78 19.35 -24.60
N SER A 196 -10.08 20.17 -23.81
CA SER A 196 -10.59 21.49 -23.45
C SER A 196 -10.04 22.54 -24.43
N ARG A 197 -10.47 23.79 -24.27
CA ARG A 197 -9.90 24.93 -25.02
C ARG A 197 -8.40 25.12 -24.82
N LYS A 198 -7.79 24.53 -23.78
CA LYS A 198 -6.39 24.76 -23.40
C LYS A 198 -5.55 23.49 -23.44
N ASP A 199 -6.13 22.38 -22.99
CA ASP A 199 -5.41 21.16 -22.65
C ASP A 199 -6.04 19.94 -23.35
N LEU A 200 -5.21 18.95 -23.64
CA LEU A 200 -5.62 17.63 -24.10
C LEU A 200 -5.50 16.64 -22.94
N PHE A 201 -6.53 15.83 -22.74
CA PHE A 201 -6.56 14.77 -21.75
C PHE A 201 -6.55 13.41 -22.44
N LEU A 202 -5.63 12.54 -22.03
CA LEU A 202 -5.57 11.15 -22.43
C LEU A 202 -6.10 10.32 -21.26
N VAL A 203 -7.29 9.75 -21.44
CA VAL A 203 -8.02 9.04 -20.39
C VAL A 203 -8.01 7.52 -20.63
N PRO A 204 -7.99 6.71 -19.57
CA PRO A 204 -8.06 5.26 -19.72
C PRO A 204 -9.40 4.86 -20.35
N THR A 205 -9.34 3.80 -21.15
CA THR A 205 -10.48 3.18 -21.84
C THR A 205 -10.79 1.82 -21.22
N ALA A 206 -11.92 1.20 -21.58
CA ALA A 206 -12.27 -0.14 -21.10
C ALA A 206 -11.22 -1.21 -21.48
N THR A 207 -10.42 -0.96 -22.51
CA THR A 207 -9.35 -1.84 -22.99
C THR A 207 -7.99 -1.49 -22.36
N THR A 208 -7.89 -0.44 -21.55
CA THR A 208 -6.66 -0.12 -20.82
C THR A 208 -6.42 -1.17 -19.74
N TRP A 209 -5.15 -1.59 -19.60
CA TRP A 209 -4.75 -2.58 -18.62
C TRP A 209 -5.16 -2.15 -17.19
N PRO A 210 -5.75 -3.03 -16.35
CA PRO A 210 -6.30 -2.64 -15.04
C PRO A 210 -5.31 -1.93 -14.12
N GLY A 211 -4.03 -2.33 -14.15
CA GLY A 211 -2.96 -1.69 -13.38
C GLY A 211 -2.64 -0.25 -13.81
N LEU A 212 -3.13 0.18 -14.98
CA LEU A 212 -2.98 1.55 -15.50
C LEU A 212 -4.31 2.30 -15.58
N GLY A 213 -5.44 1.64 -15.29
CA GLY A 213 -6.77 2.23 -15.37
C GLY A 213 -7.03 3.35 -14.35
N HIS A 214 -6.06 3.66 -13.49
CA HIS A 214 -6.12 4.76 -12.53
C HIS A 214 -5.27 5.99 -12.92
N ILE A 215 -4.60 5.94 -14.09
CA ILE A 215 -3.68 6.97 -14.57
C ILE A 215 -4.31 7.70 -15.75
N LEU A 216 -4.12 9.01 -15.81
CA LEU A 216 -4.44 9.84 -16.98
C LEU A 216 -3.28 10.79 -17.30
N LEU A 217 -3.17 11.20 -18.56
CA LEU A 217 -2.18 12.18 -19.01
C LEU A 217 -2.86 13.48 -19.39
N ILE A 218 -2.26 14.60 -19.03
CA ILE A 218 -2.70 15.94 -19.37
C ILE A 218 -1.59 16.60 -20.16
N TRP A 219 -1.83 16.92 -21.41
CA TRP A 219 -0.91 17.67 -22.25
C TRP A 219 -1.41 19.10 -22.43
N SER A 220 -0.58 20.07 -22.05
CA SER A 220 -0.80 21.50 -22.27
C SER A 220 0.09 21.99 -23.42
N PRO A 221 -0.43 22.13 -24.66
CA PRO A 221 0.38 22.52 -25.82
C PRO A 221 1.03 23.88 -25.66
N SER A 222 0.33 24.86 -25.06
CA SER A 222 0.84 26.22 -24.87
C SER A 222 1.98 26.31 -23.86
N LYS A 223 2.03 25.38 -22.92
CA LYS A 223 3.09 25.31 -21.89
C LYS A 223 4.20 24.35 -22.28
N GLY A 224 4.02 23.60 -23.38
CA GLY A 224 4.84 22.44 -23.72
C GLY A 224 5.02 21.56 -22.50
N LYS A 225 3.94 21.15 -21.81
CA LYS A 225 4.07 20.41 -20.55
C LYS A 225 3.12 19.24 -20.54
N VAL A 226 3.59 18.10 -20.03
CA VAL A 226 2.77 16.93 -19.76
C VAL A 226 2.72 16.71 -18.28
N VAL A 227 1.53 16.40 -17.79
CA VAL A 227 1.30 15.97 -16.42
C VAL A 227 0.74 14.56 -16.48
N VAL A 228 1.39 13.64 -15.77
CA VAL A 228 0.82 12.34 -15.45
C VAL A 228 0.13 12.48 -14.11
N ALA A 229 -1.16 12.13 -14.05
CA ALA A 229 -1.94 12.22 -12.82
C ALA A 229 -2.51 10.85 -12.47
N ALA A 230 -2.44 10.50 -11.19
CA ALA A 230 -3.13 9.37 -10.60
C ALA A 230 -4.09 9.92 -9.52
N PRO A 231 -5.33 10.30 -9.91
CA PRO A 231 -6.23 11.08 -9.04
C PRO A 231 -6.58 10.37 -7.74
N CYS A 232 -6.77 9.04 -7.79
CA CYS A 232 -7.06 8.23 -6.60
C CYS A 232 -5.88 8.10 -5.63
N LEU A 233 -4.67 8.46 -6.07
CA LEU A 233 -3.45 8.44 -5.27
C LEU A 233 -3.04 9.86 -4.83
N GLY A 234 -3.69 10.90 -5.34
CA GLY A 234 -3.26 12.29 -5.14
C GLY A 234 -1.87 12.57 -5.73
N LEU A 235 -1.41 11.74 -6.68
CA LEU A 235 -0.08 11.85 -7.27
C LEU A 235 -0.15 12.57 -8.60
N SER A 236 0.80 13.47 -8.83
CA SER A 236 1.01 14.11 -10.13
C SER A 236 2.50 14.27 -10.39
N HIS A 237 2.93 13.84 -11.57
CA HIS A 237 4.29 14.08 -12.06
C HIS A 237 4.22 14.93 -13.31
N SER A 238 5.16 15.85 -13.49
CA SER A 238 5.11 16.75 -14.62
C SER A 238 6.45 16.89 -15.31
N LYS A 239 6.43 16.79 -16.65
CA LYS A 239 7.62 16.84 -17.50
C LYS A 239 7.45 17.87 -18.61
N SER A 240 8.50 18.65 -18.86
CA SER A 240 8.51 19.72 -19.87
C SER A 240 8.92 19.22 -21.25
N LEU A 241 8.29 19.87 -22.22
CA LEU A 241 8.31 19.87 -23.68
C LEU A 241 9.08 20.98 -24.36
N ASN A 242 10.12 20.62 -25.11
CA ASN A 242 10.56 21.36 -26.29
C ASN A 242 10.09 20.68 -27.59
N PRO A 243 8.82 20.84 -28.02
CA PRO A 243 8.33 20.27 -29.28
C PRO A 243 9.08 20.78 -30.52
N GLY A 244 9.81 21.92 -30.43
CA GLY A 244 10.66 22.43 -31.50
C GLY A 244 11.94 21.62 -31.77
N ARG A 245 12.29 20.64 -30.91
CA ARG A 245 13.43 19.73 -31.11
C ARG A 245 13.04 18.34 -31.65
N GLY A 246 11.75 18.07 -31.84
CA GLY A 246 11.26 16.75 -32.26
C GLY A 246 11.25 15.70 -31.14
N ASP A 247 11.33 16.12 -29.88
CA ASP A 247 11.30 15.23 -28.72
C ASP A 247 9.99 14.42 -28.67
N THR A 248 10.09 13.09 -28.59
CA THR A 248 8.96 12.17 -28.40
C THR A 248 8.97 11.59 -26.98
N TRP A 249 7.82 11.18 -26.44
CA TRP A 249 7.79 10.48 -25.15
C TRP A 249 7.69 8.98 -25.32
N ASP A 250 8.31 8.25 -24.41
CA ASP A 250 7.98 6.85 -24.16
C ASP A 250 7.13 6.75 -22.90
N PHE A 251 5.92 6.20 -23.04
CA PHE A 251 4.99 6.03 -21.92
C PHE A 251 5.59 5.24 -20.76
N ARG A 252 6.39 4.19 -21.04
CA ARG A 252 7.06 3.39 -20.01
C ARG A 252 8.05 4.24 -19.22
N THR A 253 8.78 5.14 -19.89
CA THR A 253 9.69 6.08 -19.21
C THR A 253 8.97 7.12 -18.38
N LEU A 254 7.80 7.59 -18.83
CA LEU A 254 6.96 8.52 -18.06
C LEU A 254 6.43 7.85 -16.79
N LEU A 255 6.00 6.59 -16.88
CA LEU A 255 5.53 5.81 -15.73
C LEU A 255 6.64 5.53 -14.72
N ARG A 256 7.87 5.23 -15.18
CA ARG A 256 9.04 5.08 -14.30
C ARG A 256 9.32 6.32 -13.45
N GLY A 257 8.97 7.51 -13.94
CA GLY A 257 9.10 8.77 -13.24
C GLY A 257 8.04 9.07 -12.18
N LEU A 258 7.01 8.21 -12.00
CA LEU A 258 6.03 8.37 -10.93
C LEU A 258 6.36 7.54 -9.69
N PRO A 259 6.64 8.17 -8.54
CA PRO A 259 6.70 7.47 -7.26
C PRO A 259 5.32 6.91 -6.88
N GLY A 260 5.27 5.67 -6.36
CA GLY A 260 4.04 5.05 -5.82
C GLY A 260 3.12 4.35 -6.84
N LEU A 261 3.45 4.36 -8.13
CA LEU A 261 2.61 3.85 -9.22
C LEU A 261 2.31 2.34 -9.16
N LEU A 262 3.19 1.55 -8.55
CA LEU A 262 3.09 0.09 -8.52
C LEU A 262 2.19 -0.47 -7.42
N SER A 263 1.49 0.38 -6.66
CA SER A 263 0.46 -0.11 -5.74
C SER A 263 -0.74 -0.62 -6.54
N PRO A 264 -1.08 -1.92 -6.50
CA PRO A 264 -2.25 -2.42 -7.22
C PRO A 264 -3.51 -1.84 -6.58
N ARG A 265 -4.04 -0.76 -7.15
CA ARG A 265 -5.32 -0.17 -6.75
C ARG A 265 -6.34 -0.28 -7.88
N GLN A 266 -7.62 -0.26 -7.49
CA GLN A 266 -8.74 -0.37 -8.40
C GLN A 266 -8.69 0.71 -9.49
N PRO A 267 -9.02 0.38 -10.75
CA PRO A 267 -9.10 1.35 -11.84
C PRO A 267 -10.16 2.43 -11.55
N LEU A 268 -10.06 3.58 -12.22
CA LEU A 268 -11.05 4.64 -12.08
C LEU A 268 -12.42 4.12 -12.56
N THR A 269 -13.37 4.06 -11.65
CA THR A 269 -14.75 3.65 -11.94
C THR A 269 -15.49 4.81 -12.59
N VAL A 270 -15.23 5.08 -13.88
CA VAL A 270 -15.80 6.24 -14.56
C VAL A 270 -17.06 5.89 -15.33
N HIS A 271 -18.13 6.63 -15.05
CA HIS A 271 -19.38 6.61 -15.81
C HIS A 271 -19.31 7.56 -17.02
N THR A 272 -18.88 8.80 -16.81
CA THR A 272 -18.74 9.81 -17.87
C THR A 272 -17.58 10.77 -17.60
N TRP A 273 -16.98 11.28 -18.68
CA TRP A 273 -15.94 12.29 -18.68
C TRP A 273 -16.45 13.58 -19.31
N ALA A 274 -16.04 14.73 -18.78
CA ALA A 274 -16.30 16.01 -19.43
C ALA A 274 -15.10 16.96 -19.29
N PRO A 275 -14.50 17.40 -20.42
CA PRO A 275 -13.53 18.48 -20.37
C PRO A 275 -14.25 19.79 -20.00
N THR A 276 -13.60 20.59 -19.16
CA THR A 276 -14.10 21.90 -18.73
C THR A 276 -12.98 22.94 -18.84
N PRO A 277 -13.29 24.24 -18.80
CA PRO A 277 -12.27 25.29 -18.79
C PRO A 277 -11.30 25.21 -17.60
N GLN A 278 -11.70 24.53 -16.52
CA GLN A 278 -10.96 24.42 -15.26
C GLN A 278 -10.16 23.13 -15.14
N GLY A 279 -10.38 22.15 -16.03
CA GLY A 279 -9.79 20.82 -15.94
C GLY A 279 -10.69 19.73 -16.54
N LEU A 280 -10.44 18.47 -16.19
CA LEU A 280 -11.24 17.33 -16.60
C LEU A 280 -12.13 16.88 -15.44
N MET A 281 -13.45 16.83 -15.67
CA MET A 281 -14.40 16.29 -14.71
C MET A 281 -14.73 14.84 -15.04
N TRP A 282 -14.97 14.04 -14.00
CA TRP A 282 -15.51 12.70 -14.16
C TRP A 282 -16.56 12.40 -13.10
N LEU A 283 -17.58 11.65 -13.52
CA LEU A 283 -18.62 11.11 -12.66
C LEU A 283 -18.33 9.61 -12.45
N ASP A 284 -18.38 9.15 -11.21
CA ASP A 284 -18.31 7.73 -10.89
C ASP A 284 -19.70 7.06 -10.84
N PHE A 285 -19.73 5.72 -10.85
CA PHE A 285 -20.97 4.95 -10.75
C PHE A 285 -21.69 5.11 -9.39
N ARG A 286 -21.05 5.72 -8.39
CA ARG A 286 -21.64 6.01 -7.08
C ARG A 286 -22.29 7.40 -7.04
N GLY A 287 -22.23 8.17 -8.12
CA GLY A 287 -22.77 9.54 -8.17
C GLY A 287 -21.76 10.61 -7.73
N THR A 288 -20.50 10.28 -7.48
CA THR A 288 -19.48 11.24 -7.07
C THR A 288 -18.87 11.92 -8.29
N VAL A 289 -18.87 13.26 -8.28
CA VAL A 289 -18.24 14.06 -9.32
C VAL A 289 -16.92 14.62 -8.82
N SER A 290 -15.85 14.38 -9.56
CA SER A 290 -14.50 14.84 -9.25
C SER A 290 -13.91 15.67 -10.38
N LEU A 291 -13.01 16.59 -10.05
CA LEU A 291 -12.31 17.48 -10.98
C LEU A 291 -10.81 17.25 -10.89
N VAL A 292 -10.17 16.88 -11.99
CA VAL A 292 -8.72 16.93 -12.19
C VAL A 292 -8.35 18.25 -12.84
N GLN A 293 -7.59 19.07 -12.14
CA GLN A 293 -7.07 20.32 -12.67
C GLN A 293 -5.84 20.08 -13.58
N PRO A 294 -5.49 21.01 -14.48
CA PRO A 294 -4.39 20.83 -15.44
C PRO A 294 -3.01 20.52 -14.83
N HIS A 295 -2.79 20.89 -13.57
CA HIS A 295 -1.57 20.56 -12.83
C HIS A 295 -1.54 19.14 -12.24
N GLY A 296 -2.59 18.33 -12.45
CA GLY A 296 -2.69 16.95 -11.97
C GLY A 296 -3.37 16.79 -10.61
N GLY A 297 -3.48 17.85 -9.81
CA GLY A 297 -4.26 17.82 -8.58
C GLY A 297 -5.73 17.52 -8.83
N SER A 298 -6.31 16.66 -8.00
CA SER A 298 -7.70 16.23 -8.08
C SER A 298 -8.46 16.55 -6.80
N ARG A 299 -9.73 16.93 -6.93
CA ARG A 299 -10.63 17.10 -5.79
C ARG A 299 -12.03 16.61 -6.10
N THR A 300 -12.74 16.13 -5.09
CA THR A 300 -14.18 15.86 -5.18
C THR A 300 -14.92 17.19 -5.24
N VAL A 301 -15.82 17.34 -6.21
CA VAL A 301 -16.67 18.53 -6.37
C VAL A 301 -17.96 18.37 -5.58
N GLY A 302 -18.57 17.19 -5.61
CA GLY A 302 -19.81 16.88 -4.88
C GLY A 302 -20.33 15.49 -5.23
N THR A 303 -21.45 15.12 -4.62
CA THR A 303 -22.14 13.85 -4.89
C THR A 303 -23.56 14.17 -5.35
N LEU A 304 -23.98 13.55 -6.44
CA LEU A 304 -25.34 13.64 -6.95
C LEU A 304 -26.31 12.98 -5.97
N GLN A 305 -27.57 13.41 -5.95
CA GLN A 305 -28.57 12.74 -5.09
C GLN A 305 -28.93 11.36 -5.63
N GLU A 306 -28.89 11.17 -6.94
CA GLU A 306 -29.15 9.90 -7.61
C GLU A 306 -27.88 9.35 -8.25
N ALA A 307 -27.56 8.11 -7.92
CA ALA A 307 -26.47 7.40 -8.58
C ALA A 307 -26.88 7.02 -10.01
N PRO A 308 -25.94 7.06 -10.97
CA PRO A 308 -26.23 6.65 -12.34
C PRO A 308 -26.55 5.16 -12.42
N ALA A 309 -27.79 4.83 -12.76
CA ALA A 309 -28.26 3.45 -12.93
C ALA A 309 -28.08 2.89 -14.36
N SER A 310 -27.63 3.72 -15.30
CA SER A 310 -27.62 3.48 -16.75
C SER A 310 -26.22 3.19 -17.33
N LEU A 311 -26.18 2.75 -18.60
CA LEU A 311 -24.96 2.54 -19.39
C LEU A 311 -24.01 3.76 -19.32
N ALA A 312 -22.70 3.49 -19.35
CA ALA A 312 -21.65 4.51 -19.34
C ALA A 312 -21.86 5.53 -20.47
N GLY A 313 -21.64 6.81 -20.17
CA GLY A 313 -21.77 7.92 -21.13
C GLY A 313 -23.19 8.49 -21.30
N SER A 314 -24.21 7.96 -20.60
CA SER A 314 -25.57 8.51 -20.64
C SER A 314 -25.78 9.79 -19.82
N ALA A 315 -24.73 10.30 -19.18
CA ALA A 315 -24.77 11.50 -18.34
C ALA A 315 -23.91 12.60 -18.97
N ALA A 316 -24.43 13.83 -18.93
CA ALA A 316 -23.72 15.00 -19.42
C ALA A 316 -23.31 15.89 -18.24
N LEU A 317 -22.06 16.36 -18.26
CA LEU A 317 -21.52 17.29 -17.26
C LEU A 317 -21.10 18.59 -17.93
N GLY A 318 -21.35 19.72 -17.27
CA GLY A 318 -20.95 21.04 -17.72
C GLY A 318 -20.75 22.00 -16.56
N THR A 319 -20.07 23.11 -16.82
CA THR A 319 -19.78 24.11 -15.77
C THR A 319 -20.11 25.51 -16.24
N PHE A 320 -20.67 26.32 -15.36
CA PHE A 320 -20.90 27.75 -15.61
C PHE A 320 -20.88 28.51 -14.28
N HIS A 321 -20.26 29.71 -14.22
CA HIS A 321 -20.27 30.58 -13.03
C HIS A 321 -19.99 29.88 -11.68
N GLY A 322 -19.03 28.95 -11.63
CA GLY A 322 -18.70 28.18 -10.42
C GLY A 322 -19.75 27.15 -10.00
N THR A 323 -20.71 26.85 -10.87
CA THR A 323 -21.75 25.83 -10.73
C THR A 323 -21.45 24.66 -11.66
N LEU A 324 -21.57 23.45 -11.14
CA LEU A 324 -21.61 22.20 -11.90
C LEU A 324 -23.07 21.93 -12.30
N ALA A 325 -23.31 21.68 -13.58
CA ALA A 325 -24.55 21.11 -14.08
C ALA A 325 -24.33 19.66 -14.46
N CYS A 326 -25.12 18.76 -13.88
CA CYS A 326 -25.16 17.36 -14.27
C CYS A 326 -26.55 17.02 -14.79
N VAL A 327 -26.62 16.48 -16.01
CA VAL A 327 -27.84 15.88 -16.55
C VAL A 327 -27.70 14.37 -16.49
N LEU A 328 -28.57 13.72 -15.73
CA LEU A 328 -28.65 12.28 -15.59
C LEU A 328 -30.10 11.84 -15.88
N GLY A 329 -30.30 11.17 -17.01
CA GLY A 329 -31.64 10.86 -17.52
C GLY A 329 -32.44 12.16 -17.71
N SER A 330 -33.64 12.21 -17.15
CA SER A 330 -34.49 13.41 -17.18
C SER A 330 -34.22 14.39 -16.02
N THR A 331 -33.18 14.21 -15.22
CA THR A 331 -32.90 15.07 -14.06
C THR A 331 -31.70 15.97 -14.34
N LEU A 332 -31.87 17.28 -14.12
CA LEU A 332 -30.80 18.28 -14.07
C LEU A 332 -30.50 18.65 -12.61
N GLU A 333 -29.29 18.37 -12.15
CA GLU A 333 -28.78 18.79 -10.84
C GLU A 333 -27.73 19.89 -11.00
N LEU A 334 -27.90 20.97 -10.24
CA LEU A 334 -26.98 22.10 -10.17
C LEU A 334 -26.29 22.07 -8.81
N LEU A 335 -24.96 21.91 -8.80
CA LEU A 335 -24.15 21.87 -7.57
C LEU A 335 -23.20 23.07 -7.53
N ASP A 336 -22.98 23.61 -6.34
CA ASP A 336 -21.94 24.61 -6.12
C ASP A 336 -20.56 23.95 -6.12
N MET A 337 -19.63 24.41 -6.96
CA MET A 337 -18.32 23.76 -7.09
C MET A 337 -17.37 24.03 -5.91
N GLY A 338 -17.68 25.02 -5.06
CA GLY A 338 -16.88 25.35 -3.87
C GLY A 338 -17.26 24.47 -2.68
N SER A 339 -18.55 24.39 -2.39
CA SER A 339 -19.12 23.69 -1.23
C SER A 339 -19.60 22.26 -1.52
N GLY A 340 -19.81 21.92 -2.79
CA GLY A 340 -20.40 20.64 -3.21
C GLY A 340 -21.88 20.49 -2.88
N GLN A 341 -22.54 21.57 -2.44
CA GLN A 341 -23.96 21.56 -2.09
C GLN A 341 -24.84 21.58 -3.35
N LEU A 342 -25.94 20.83 -3.30
CA LEU A 342 -26.99 20.92 -4.31
C LEU A 342 -27.67 22.28 -4.20
N LEU A 343 -27.58 23.08 -5.26
CA LEU A 343 -28.25 24.37 -5.38
C LEU A 343 -29.68 24.20 -5.87
N GLU A 344 -29.88 23.38 -6.91
CA GLU A 344 -31.19 23.17 -7.51
C GLU A 344 -31.26 21.82 -8.22
N ARG A 345 -32.44 21.21 -8.21
CA ARG A 345 -32.75 20.00 -8.98
C ARG A 345 -34.01 20.25 -9.80
N LYS A 346 -33.97 19.92 -11.10
CA LYS A 346 -35.10 20.04 -12.01
C LYS A 346 -35.34 18.76 -12.77
N ILE A 347 -36.61 18.44 -12.98
CA ILE A 347 -37.03 17.37 -13.88
C ILE A 347 -37.30 17.98 -15.24
N LEU A 348 -36.57 17.52 -16.24
CA LEU A 348 -36.67 17.90 -17.64
C LEU A 348 -37.78 17.08 -18.30
N SER A 349 -38.37 17.62 -19.36
CA SER A 349 -39.40 16.93 -20.15
C SER A 349 -38.86 15.80 -21.01
N THR A 350 -37.54 15.65 -21.10
CA THR A 350 -36.84 14.65 -21.90
C THR A 350 -35.56 14.22 -21.20
N ASP A 351 -35.15 12.98 -21.45
CA ASP A 351 -33.86 12.40 -21.03
C ASP A 351 -32.77 12.56 -22.11
N ARG A 352 -33.12 13.13 -23.28
CA ARG A 352 -32.21 13.37 -24.41
C ARG A 352 -31.74 14.81 -24.43
N VAL A 353 -30.74 15.11 -23.61
CA VAL A 353 -30.16 16.46 -23.50
C VAL A 353 -28.65 16.44 -23.62
N HIS A 354 -28.12 17.33 -24.45
CA HIS A 354 -26.69 17.54 -24.65
C HIS A 354 -26.28 18.89 -24.08
N LEU A 355 -25.15 18.92 -23.35
CA LEU A 355 -24.56 20.15 -22.85
C LEU A 355 -23.56 20.70 -23.86
N LEU A 356 -23.74 21.95 -24.25
CA LEU A 356 -22.87 22.64 -25.20
C LEU A 356 -22.00 23.65 -24.47
N GLU A 357 -20.73 23.75 -24.86
CA GLU A 357 -19.87 24.84 -24.42
C GLU A 357 -20.46 26.19 -24.86
N PRO A 358 -20.34 27.25 -24.03
CA PRO A 358 -20.71 28.60 -24.45
C PRO A 358 -19.79 29.06 -25.60
N PRO A 359 -20.16 30.09 -26.38
CA PRO A 359 -19.30 30.62 -27.45
C PRO A 359 -17.95 31.15 -26.96
N ALA A 360 -17.03 31.40 -27.88
CA ALA A 360 -15.77 32.08 -27.55
C ALA A 360 -16.01 33.58 -27.30
N PRO A 361 -15.40 34.18 -26.25
CA PRO A 361 -15.57 35.61 -25.96
C PRO A 361 -15.01 36.46 -27.11
N GLY A 362 -15.83 37.39 -27.62
CA GLY A 362 -15.46 38.33 -28.69
C GLY A 362 -16.06 38.04 -30.08
N MET A 363 -16.91 37.01 -30.21
CA MET A 363 -17.59 36.64 -31.47
C MET A 363 -19.12 36.70 -31.36
N GLU A 364 -19.64 37.39 -30.34
CA GLU A 364 -21.08 37.46 -30.01
C GLU A 364 -21.68 38.80 -30.45
N ASP A 365 -22.90 38.77 -31.01
CA ASP A 365 -23.68 39.96 -31.33
C ASP A 365 -24.08 40.73 -30.05
N GLN A 366 -24.36 42.03 -30.19
CA GLN A 366 -24.58 42.95 -29.07
C GLN A 366 -25.79 42.58 -28.18
N GLU A 367 -26.75 41.79 -28.69
CA GLU A 367 -27.87 41.20 -27.92
C GLU A 367 -27.48 39.93 -27.13
N GLU A 368 -26.50 39.13 -27.59
CA GLU A 368 -26.00 37.96 -26.83
C GLU A 368 -25.04 38.37 -25.70
N LEU A 369 -24.52 39.62 -25.75
CA LEU A 369 -23.66 40.24 -24.76
C LEU A 369 -24.34 40.46 -23.39
N GLU A 370 -25.68 40.57 -23.36
CA GLU A 370 -26.48 40.66 -22.13
C GLU A 370 -26.63 39.29 -21.43
N THR A 371 -26.43 38.18 -22.14
CA THR A 371 -26.60 36.79 -21.67
C THR A 371 -25.28 36.13 -21.25
N ARG A 372 -24.41 36.88 -20.56
CA ARG A 372 -23.08 36.41 -20.14
C ARG A 372 -23.13 35.15 -19.27
N GLY A 373 -22.58 34.05 -19.83
CA GLY A 373 -21.99 32.94 -19.09
C GLY A 373 -22.92 31.83 -18.61
N GLY A 374 -24.12 31.68 -19.18
CA GLY A 374 -24.97 30.50 -18.94
C GLY A 374 -24.56 29.26 -19.75
N LEU A 375 -24.82 28.07 -19.22
CA LEU A 375 -24.62 26.79 -19.92
C LEU A 375 -25.76 26.55 -20.93
N ARG A 376 -25.45 26.04 -22.12
CA ARG A 376 -26.46 25.76 -23.16
C ARG A 376 -26.86 24.28 -23.13
N LEU A 377 -28.16 24.02 -23.12
CA LEU A 377 -28.78 22.69 -23.15
C LEU A 377 -29.47 22.50 -24.49
N LEU A 378 -29.08 21.49 -25.25
CA LEU A 378 -29.70 21.14 -26.53
C LEU A 378 -30.55 19.88 -26.38
N SER A 379 -31.77 19.93 -26.90
CA SER A 379 -32.69 18.79 -27.01
C SER A 379 -33.48 18.89 -28.30
N ALA A 380 -34.23 17.84 -28.65
CA ALA A 380 -35.14 17.88 -29.81
C ALA A 380 -36.25 18.95 -29.70
N VAL A 381 -36.52 19.45 -28.48
CA VAL A 381 -37.54 20.49 -28.23
C VAL A 381 -36.98 21.90 -28.42
N GLY A 382 -35.66 22.06 -28.33
CA GLY A 382 -35.05 23.39 -28.40
C GLY A 382 -33.64 23.47 -27.83
N LEU A 383 -33.02 24.63 -28.07
CA LEU A 383 -31.81 25.11 -27.43
C LEU A 383 -32.20 26.02 -26.25
N PHE A 384 -31.77 25.65 -25.04
CA PHE A 384 -32.06 26.35 -23.80
C PHE A 384 -30.77 26.89 -23.17
N GLN A 385 -30.90 27.93 -22.35
CA GLN A 385 -29.83 28.46 -21.52
C GLN A 385 -30.17 28.25 -20.05
N VAL A 386 -29.23 27.66 -19.31
CA VAL A 386 -29.22 27.62 -17.85
C VAL A 386 -28.32 28.74 -17.35
N GLY A 387 -28.88 29.63 -16.55
CA GLY A 387 -28.13 30.70 -15.91
C GLY A 387 -28.78 31.13 -14.62
N TRP A 388 -28.02 31.83 -13.79
CA TRP A 388 -28.53 32.50 -12.61
C TRP A 388 -29.14 33.84 -13.01
N LYS A 389 -30.38 34.13 -12.58
CA LYS A 389 -30.87 35.52 -12.55
C LYS A 389 -29.95 36.28 -11.61
N THR A 390 -29.28 37.33 -12.07
CA THR A 390 -28.32 38.11 -11.27
C THR A 390 -28.93 38.54 -9.94
N PRO A 391 -28.25 38.27 -8.81
CA PRO A 391 -28.11 39.26 -7.78
C PRO A 391 -26.66 39.76 -7.78
N GLN A 392 -26.49 41.00 -7.36
CA GLN A 392 -25.20 41.62 -7.10
C GLN A 392 -24.29 40.66 -6.32
N SER A 393 -23.02 40.64 -6.73
CA SER A 393 -21.88 40.03 -6.06
C SER A 393 -22.14 39.76 -4.57
N LEU A 394 -22.59 38.55 -4.25
CA LEU A 394 -22.42 38.02 -2.91
C LEU A 394 -20.95 37.64 -2.85
N GLU A 395 -20.17 38.45 -2.15
CA GLU A 395 -18.81 38.12 -1.77
C GLU A 395 -18.81 36.68 -1.24
N LEU A 396 -18.06 35.80 -1.89
CA LEU A 396 -17.82 34.48 -1.31
C LEU A 396 -17.07 34.72 0.00
N PRO A 397 -17.42 34.03 1.10
CA PRO A 397 -16.57 34.03 2.28
C PRO A 397 -15.15 33.64 1.83
N SER A 398 -14.16 34.39 2.29
CA SER A 398 -12.79 34.19 1.89
C SER A 398 -12.34 32.76 2.27
N ALA A 399 -11.34 32.21 1.59
CA ALA A 399 -10.81 30.89 1.94
C ALA A 399 -10.33 30.83 3.42
N GLU A 400 -9.99 31.99 3.98
CA GLU A 400 -9.74 32.18 5.41
C GLU A 400 -11.01 31.98 6.26
N ASP A 401 -12.10 32.67 5.94
CA ASP A 401 -13.39 32.56 6.67
C ASP A 401 -13.85 31.09 6.74
N MET A 402 -13.69 30.35 5.64
CA MET A 402 -14.04 28.93 5.59
C MET A 402 -13.18 28.05 6.51
N VAL A 403 -11.88 28.34 6.66
CA VAL A 403 -10.99 27.58 7.57
C VAL A 403 -11.40 27.81 9.02
N PHE A 404 -11.72 29.05 9.39
CA PHE A 404 -12.13 29.36 10.75
C PHE A 404 -13.52 28.82 11.08
N GLU A 405 -14.47 28.85 10.14
CA GLU A 405 -15.77 28.20 10.32
C GLU A 405 -15.67 26.68 10.52
N GLU A 406 -14.84 26.00 9.73
CA GLU A 406 -14.67 24.56 9.86
C GLU A 406 -13.91 24.18 11.13
N ALA A 407 -12.93 25.00 11.53
CA ALA A 407 -12.24 24.87 12.80
C ALA A 407 -13.19 25.06 14.00
N CYS A 408 -14.09 26.04 13.95
CA CYS A 408 -15.14 26.22 14.96
C CYS A 408 -15.95 24.94 15.11
N LYS A 409 -16.49 24.38 14.02
CA LYS A 409 -17.26 23.13 14.05
C LYS A 409 -16.45 21.97 14.63
N TYR A 410 -15.19 21.85 14.24
CA TYR A 410 -14.30 20.78 14.72
C TYR A 410 -14.05 20.87 16.23
N TYR A 411 -13.72 22.05 16.77
CA TYR A 411 -13.46 22.23 18.20
C TYR A 411 -14.74 22.21 19.04
N GLN A 412 -15.85 22.71 18.50
CA GLN A 412 -17.17 22.66 19.16
C GLN A 412 -17.61 21.22 19.45
N ARG A 413 -17.36 20.29 18.51
CA ARG A 413 -17.72 18.86 18.65
C ARG A 413 -16.93 18.14 19.75
N ARG A 414 -15.80 18.68 20.18
CA ARG A 414 -14.88 18.07 21.17
C ARG A 414 -14.81 18.85 22.49
N SER A 415 -15.49 19.99 22.58
CA SER A 415 -15.51 20.82 23.77
C SER A 415 -16.69 20.44 24.68
N LEU A 416 -16.43 20.37 25.99
CA LEU A 416 -17.48 20.23 27.02
C LEU A 416 -18.08 21.58 27.43
N ARG A 417 -17.62 22.70 26.84
CA ARG A 417 -18.16 24.03 27.10
C ARG A 417 -19.42 24.27 26.26
N GLY A 418 -20.50 24.72 26.90
CA GLY A 418 -21.78 25.03 26.25
C GLY A 418 -21.83 26.36 25.47
N ALA A 419 -20.74 27.14 25.45
CA ALA A 419 -20.66 28.39 24.70
C ALA A 419 -20.30 28.13 23.22
N GLN A 420 -21.03 28.74 22.29
CA GLN A 420 -20.72 28.69 20.85
C GLN A 420 -19.40 29.40 20.56
N LEU A 421 -18.48 28.71 19.88
CA LEU A 421 -17.17 29.23 19.48
C LEU A 421 -17.34 29.96 18.14
N THR A 422 -17.03 31.26 18.08
CA THR A 422 -17.18 32.02 16.82
C THR A 422 -15.88 32.10 16.02
N PRO A 423 -15.94 32.29 14.69
CA PRO A 423 -14.74 32.47 13.86
C PRO A 423 -13.86 33.64 14.32
N GLU A 424 -14.48 34.71 14.81
CA GLU A 424 -13.79 35.88 15.36
C GLU A 424 -13.05 35.53 16.64
N GLU A 425 -13.63 34.71 17.52
CA GLU A 425 -12.95 34.23 18.72
C GLU A 425 -11.74 33.36 18.38
N LEU A 426 -11.81 32.51 17.34
CA LEU A 426 -10.66 31.72 16.87
C LEU A 426 -9.58 32.57 16.19
N ARG A 427 -9.96 33.65 15.50
CA ARG A 427 -9.01 34.58 14.87
C ARG A 427 -8.18 35.33 15.89
N HIS A 428 -8.81 35.78 16.98
CA HIS A 428 -8.15 36.63 17.98
C HIS A 428 -7.53 35.84 19.14
N ASN A 429 -7.93 34.58 19.36
CA ASN A 429 -7.29 33.72 20.35
C ASN A 429 -6.05 33.00 19.80
N SER A 430 -4.88 33.32 20.34
CA SER A 430 -3.57 32.73 19.98
C SER A 430 -3.39 31.25 20.39
N ILE A 431 -4.43 30.65 20.96
CA ILE A 431 -4.45 29.26 21.46
C ILE A 431 -4.54 28.26 20.29
N PHE A 432 -5.21 28.62 19.19
CA PHE A 432 -5.48 27.71 18.06
C PHE A 432 -4.60 28.04 16.85
N ARG A 433 -3.34 27.60 16.90
CA ARG A 433 -2.34 27.90 15.88
C ARG A 433 -2.54 27.19 14.53
N ALA A 434 -3.20 26.03 14.51
CA ALA A 434 -3.38 25.27 13.27
C ALA A 434 -4.35 25.94 12.25
N PRO A 435 -5.55 26.41 12.65
CA PRO A 435 -6.43 27.19 11.76
C PRO A 435 -5.78 28.50 11.28
N GLN A 436 -5.07 29.21 12.17
CA GLN A 436 -4.35 30.44 11.83
C GLN A 436 -3.22 30.17 10.82
N ALA A 437 -2.44 29.11 11.01
CA ALA A 437 -1.38 28.73 10.07
C ALA A 437 -1.96 28.34 8.69
N LEU A 438 -3.06 27.57 8.65
CA LEU A 438 -3.75 27.22 7.41
C LEU A 438 -4.34 28.44 6.70
N ALA A 439 -4.97 29.35 7.44
CA ALA A 439 -5.43 30.63 6.92
C ALA A 439 -4.29 31.46 6.32
N SER A 440 -3.15 31.58 7.04
CA SER A 440 -1.96 32.29 6.54
C SER A 440 -1.33 31.64 5.30
N ILE A 441 -1.39 30.31 5.17
CA ILE A 441 -0.95 29.57 3.97
C ILE A 441 -1.87 29.88 2.79
N LEU A 442 -3.20 29.86 3.00
CA LEU A 442 -4.19 30.14 1.96
C LEU A 442 -4.19 31.61 1.51
N GLN A 443 -3.82 32.52 2.40
CA GLN A 443 -3.64 33.94 2.09
C GLN A 443 -2.27 34.28 1.47
N GLY A 444 -1.34 33.32 1.39
CA GLY A 444 0.02 33.57 0.87
C GLY A 444 0.90 34.45 1.77
N HIS A 445 0.60 34.56 3.06
CA HIS A 445 1.32 35.42 4.01
C HIS A 445 2.51 34.71 4.69
N VAL A 446 2.74 33.44 4.40
CA VAL A 446 3.98 32.73 4.74
C VAL A 446 4.91 32.81 3.54
N SER A 447 6.08 33.42 3.72
CA SER A 447 7.09 33.44 2.66
C SER A 447 7.43 32.00 2.24
N PRO A 448 7.51 31.69 0.94
CA PRO A 448 7.86 30.35 0.46
C PRO A 448 9.14 29.80 1.11
N SER A 449 10.05 30.69 1.53
CA SER A 449 11.28 30.34 2.25
C SER A 449 11.06 29.76 3.65
N ALA A 450 10.06 30.20 4.41
CA ALA A 450 9.73 29.66 5.74
C ALA A 450 9.09 28.27 5.65
N LEU A 451 8.19 28.08 4.68
CA LEU A 451 7.58 26.79 4.38
C LEU A 451 8.62 25.80 3.84
N LEU A 452 9.50 26.25 2.94
CA LEU A 452 10.62 25.45 2.42
C LEU A 452 11.67 25.14 3.49
N THR A 453 11.85 25.97 4.53
CA THR A 453 12.74 25.63 5.65
C THR A 453 12.11 24.58 6.57
N THR A 454 10.81 24.65 6.79
CA THR A 454 10.07 23.66 7.60
C THR A 454 9.99 22.31 6.89
N LEU A 455 9.74 22.32 5.58
CA LEU A 455 9.70 21.13 4.73
C LEU A 455 11.09 20.68 4.25
N ARG A 456 12.17 21.41 4.59
CA ARG A 456 13.49 21.17 3.99
C ARG A 456 14.07 19.81 4.32
N ALA A 457 13.82 19.32 5.53
CA ALA A 457 14.27 18.00 5.97
C ALA A 457 13.51 16.92 5.18
N GLU A 458 12.18 16.95 5.21
CA GLU A 458 11.32 16.01 4.47
C GLU A 458 11.55 16.06 2.94
N LEU A 459 11.74 17.25 2.36
CA LEU A 459 12.04 17.42 0.93
C LEU A 459 13.47 16.99 0.59
N ARG A 460 14.43 17.11 1.50
CA ARG A 460 15.80 16.63 1.31
C ARG A 460 15.83 15.11 1.38
N ASP A 461 15.11 14.52 2.32
CA ASP A 461 14.96 13.06 2.46
C ASP A 461 14.24 12.49 1.23
N TYR A 462 13.15 13.12 0.79
CA TYR A 462 12.43 12.75 -0.43
C TYR A 462 13.27 12.92 -1.70
N ARG A 463 14.04 14.02 -1.80
CA ARG A 463 14.94 14.27 -2.94
C ARG A 463 16.12 13.29 -2.96
N GLY A 464 16.65 12.91 -1.80
CA GLY A 464 17.67 11.87 -1.68
C GLY A 464 17.14 10.53 -2.19
N LEU A 465 15.92 10.15 -1.76
CA LEU A 465 15.24 8.95 -2.21
C LEU A 465 14.96 8.96 -3.73
N GLU A 466 14.55 10.10 -4.29
CA GLU A 466 14.33 10.25 -5.73
C GLU A 466 15.64 10.28 -6.54
N GLN A 467 16.74 10.81 -5.99
CA GLN A 467 18.06 10.80 -6.64
C GLN A 467 18.67 9.40 -6.67
N LEU A 468 18.60 8.66 -5.56
CA LEU A 468 19.04 7.26 -5.49
C LEU A 468 18.21 6.36 -6.40
N LYS A 469 16.89 6.58 -6.44
CA LYS A 469 15.98 5.86 -7.32
C LYS A 469 16.18 6.21 -8.80
N ALA A 470 16.55 7.45 -9.12
CA ALA A 470 16.91 7.84 -10.49
C ALA A 470 18.22 7.19 -10.95
N GLN A 471 19.20 7.01 -10.05
CA GLN A 471 20.45 6.30 -10.30
C GLN A 471 20.22 4.80 -10.53
N LEU A 472 19.34 4.17 -9.72
CA LEU A 472 18.93 2.77 -9.90
C LEU A 472 18.19 2.50 -11.22
N VAL A 473 17.43 3.47 -11.72
CA VAL A 473 16.69 3.36 -12.99
C VAL A 473 17.57 3.64 -14.21
N ALA A 474 18.77 4.22 -14.02
CA ALA A 474 19.73 4.50 -15.09
C ALA A 474 20.57 3.28 -15.50
N GLY A 475 20.49 2.15 -14.76
CA GLY A 475 21.12 0.89 -15.16
C GLY A 475 22.62 0.79 -14.86
N ASP A 476 23.15 1.59 -13.93
CA ASP A 476 24.43 1.24 -13.30
C ASP A 476 24.11 0.24 -12.18
N GLU A 477 24.40 -1.03 -12.44
CA GLU A 477 24.18 -2.11 -11.50
C GLU A 477 24.95 -1.88 -10.19
N GLU A 478 24.22 -1.90 -9.08
CA GLU A 478 24.72 -2.44 -7.82
C GLU A 478 23.50 -2.80 -6.96
N GLU A 479 23.37 -4.07 -6.55
CA GLU A 479 22.38 -4.53 -5.54
C GLU A 479 22.39 -3.62 -4.29
N ALA A 480 23.53 -2.97 -4.00
CA ALA A 480 23.71 -2.02 -2.92
C ALA A 480 22.68 -0.87 -2.94
N GLY A 481 22.35 -0.30 -4.11
CA GLY A 481 21.40 0.83 -4.16
C GLY A 481 19.96 0.42 -3.83
N TRP A 482 19.54 -0.80 -4.20
CA TRP A 482 18.23 -1.35 -3.82
C TRP A 482 18.16 -1.61 -2.31
N THR A 483 19.26 -2.07 -1.73
CA THR A 483 19.33 -2.27 -0.28
C THR A 483 19.28 -0.93 0.47
N GLU A 484 20.01 0.09 0.01
CA GLU A 484 20.02 1.41 0.61
C GLU A 484 18.63 2.08 0.54
N LEU A 485 17.90 1.91 -0.57
CA LEU A 485 16.55 2.44 -0.72
C LEU A 485 15.56 1.78 0.24
N ALA A 486 15.58 0.45 0.34
CA ALA A 486 14.74 -0.28 1.28
C ALA A 486 15.05 0.14 2.73
N GLU A 487 16.33 0.38 3.04
CA GLU A 487 16.76 0.82 4.36
C GLU A 487 16.24 2.20 4.74
N HIS A 488 16.37 3.18 3.85
CA HIS A 488 15.86 4.54 4.07
C HIS A 488 14.33 4.54 4.21
N GLU A 489 13.63 3.73 3.40
CA GLU A 489 12.18 3.68 3.43
C GLU A 489 11.63 3.00 4.69
N VAL A 490 12.25 1.90 5.13
CA VAL A 490 11.89 1.25 6.41
C VAL A 490 12.17 2.19 7.59
N ALA A 491 13.31 2.90 7.59
CA ALA A 491 13.62 3.88 8.63
C ALA A 491 12.61 5.04 8.66
N ARG A 492 12.17 5.53 7.49
CA ARG A 492 11.13 6.56 7.37
C ARG A 492 9.79 6.07 7.92
N LEU A 493 9.34 4.88 7.52
CA LEU A 493 8.07 4.30 7.96
C LEU A 493 8.01 4.06 9.48
N LEU A 494 9.13 3.69 10.11
CA LEU A 494 9.20 3.51 11.56
C LEU A 494 9.20 4.84 12.34
N ARG A 495 9.52 5.96 11.69
CA ARG A 495 9.39 7.31 12.27
C ARG A 495 7.97 7.84 12.23
N THR A 496 7.13 7.36 11.31
CA THR A 496 5.70 7.73 11.20
C THR A 496 4.78 6.76 11.96
N ASP A 497 3.47 7.05 12.01
CA ASP A 497 2.48 6.17 12.64
C ASP A 497 2.02 5.07 11.67
N LEU A 498 2.45 3.84 11.91
CA LEU A 498 2.18 2.67 11.06
C LEU A 498 0.70 2.24 11.09
N MET A 499 -0.15 2.95 10.37
CA MET A 499 -1.58 2.63 10.24
C MET A 499 -2.00 2.58 8.77
N GLY A 500 -2.87 1.62 8.42
CA GLY A 500 -3.47 1.49 7.09
C GLY A 500 -2.43 1.30 5.97
N ASP A 501 -2.36 2.26 5.05
CA ASP A 501 -1.51 2.21 3.85
C ASP A 501 0.00 2.10 4.17
N GLN A 502 0.47 2.72 5.26
CA GLN A 502 1.88 2.66 5.67
C GLN A 502 2.29 1.25 6.10
N LEU A 503 1.38 0.51 6.75
CA LEU A 503 1.62 -0.87 7.14
C LEU A 503 1.61 -1.81 5.92
N ALA A 504 0.70 -1.57 4.97
CA ALA A 504 0.67 -2.30 3.70
C ALA A 504 1.96 -2.07 2.90
N GLN A 505 2.48 -0.84 2.88
CA GLN A 505 3.73 -0.50 2.25
C GLN A 505 4.91 -1.23 2.90
N LEU A 506 4.98 -1.24 4.24
CA LEU A 506 6.01 -1.99 4.97
C LEU A 506 5.96 -3.48 4.62
N ASN A 507 4.78 -4.10 4.63
CA ASN A 507 4.60 -5.51 4.25
C ASN A 507 5.11 -5.78 2.82
N THR A 508 4.84 -4.87 1.88
CA THR A 508 5.29 -5.00 0.50
C THR A 508 6.82 -4.97 0.39
N ILE A 509 7.49 -4.09 1.14
CA ILE A 509 8.95 -4.01 1.17
C ILE A 509 9.56 -5.31 1.70
N PHE A 510 9.00 -5.88 2.78
CA PHE A 510 9.46 -7.15 3.34
C PHE A 510 9.24 -8.35 2.42
N GLN A 511 8.19 -8.33 1.60
CA GLN A 511 7.96 -9.36 0.59
C GLN A 511 8.91 -9.23 -0.61
N ALA A 512 9.20 -8.00 -1.04
CA ALA A 512 10.04 -7.75 -2.21
C ALA A 512 11.55 -7.82 -1.91
N LEU A 513 11.99 -7.31 -0.75
CA LEU A 513 13.40 -7.11 -0.39
C LEU A 513 13.65 -7.51 1.08
N PRO A 514 13.48 -8.81 1.44
CA PRO A 514 13.53 -9.26 2.83
C PRO A 514 14.87 -8.99 3.52
N THR A 515 16.00 -9.27 2.84
CA THR A 515 17.35 -9.10 3.41
C THR A 515 17.67 -7.64 3.72
N ALA A 516 17.31 -6.72 2.80
CA ALA A 516 17.52 -5.29 2.99
C ALA A 516 16.58 -4.70 4.06
N ALA A 517 15.31 -5.13 4.06
CA ALA A 517 14.36 -4.73 5.08
C ALA A 517 14.81 -5.18 6.48
N TRP A 518 15.35 -6.39 6.60
CA TRP A 518 15.93 -6.88 7.84
C TRP A 518 17.17 -6.08 8.25
N GLY A 519 18.09 -5.81 7.31
CA GLY A 519 19.26 -4.94 7.56
C GLY A 519 18.88 -3.55 8.08
N ALA A 520 17.80 -2.97 7.53
CA ALA A 520 17.25 -1.71 8.00
C ALA A 520 16.76 -1.77 9.45
N ILE A 521 16.03 -2.84 9.79
CA ILE A 521 15.52 -3.07 11.13
C ILE A 521 16.64 -3.26 12.13
N LEU A 522 17.68 -4.04 11.78
CA LEU A 522 18.86 -4.23 12.63
C LEU A 522 19.48 -2.87 13.01
N ARG A 523 19.57 -1.92 12.07
CA ARG A 523 20.11 -0.58 12.32
C ARG A 523 19.14 0.31 13.12
N VAL A 524 17.84 0.27 12.80
CA VAL A 524 16.82 1.09 13.48
C VAL A 524 16.59 0.63 14.92
N LEU A 525 16.49 -0.67 15.14
CA LEU A 525 16.41 -1.30 16.47
C LEU A 525 17.78 -1.38 17.16
N GLN A 526 18.86 -1.04 16.46
CA GLN A 526 20.24 -1.10 16.95
C GLN A 526 20.53 -2.44 17.63
N LEU A 527 20.20 -3.53 16.93
CA LEU A 527 20.34 -4.89 17.43
C LEU A 527 21.80 -5.33 17.32
N GLN A 528 22.37 -5.77 18.44
CA GLN A 528 23.72 -6.32 18.51
C GLN A 528 23.68 -7.69 19.20
N PRO A 529 24.31 -8.72 18.61
CA PRO A 529 24.54 -9.98 19.30
C PRO A 529 25.58 -9.78 20.40
N ASP A 530 25.27 -10.25 21.59
CA ASP A 530 26.21 -10.43 22.69
C ASP A 530 27.11 -11.63 22.38
N GLY A 531 28.32 -11.67 22.96
CA GLY A 531 29.27 -12.78 22.79
C GLY A 531 28.72 -14.15 23.25
N ASN A 532 27.58 -14.14 23.95
CA ASN A 532 26.86 -15.30 24.47
C ASN A 532 25.62 -15.68 23.62
N GLY A 533 25.41 -15.07 22.45
CA GLY A 533 24.28 -15.38 21.55
C GLY A 533 22.95 -14.71 21.90
N HIS A 534 22.89 -13.87 22.93
CA HIS A 534 21.71 -13.03 23.23
C HIS A 534 21.70 -11.75 22.38
N LEU A 535 20.52 -11.19 22.09
CA LEU A 535 20.40 -9.91 21.40
C LEU A 535 20.22 -8.76 22.38
N ARG A 536 20.90 -7.64 22.13
CA ARG A 536 20.73 -6.37 22.85
C ARG A 536 20.26 -5.29 21.89
N SER A 537 19.41 -4.37 22.37
CA SER A 537 18.93 -3.21 21.61
C SER A 537 19.28 -1.92 22.34
N GLN A 538 19.71 -0.92 21.58
CA GLN A 538 19.90 0.47 22.06
C GLN A 538 18.83 1.43 21.52
N ALA A 539 17.78 0.92 20.88
CA ALA A 539 16.73 1.75 20.31
C ALA A 539 15.80 2.35 21.37
N PRO A 540 15.27 3.57 21.14
CA PRO A 540 14.36 4.21 22.07
C PRO A 540 13.03 3.44 22.20
N PRO A 541 12.34 3.53 23.37
CA PRO A 541 11.13 2.76 23.65
C PRO A 541 9.97 3.09 22.70
N ASP A 542 9.94 4.29 22.12
CA ASP A 542 8.93 4.70 21.15
C ASP A 542 8.96 3.85 19.86
N VAL A 543 10.16 3.44 19.42
CA VAL A 543 10.32 2.58 18.25
C VAL A 543 9.83 1.17 18.57
N TRP A 544 10.21 0.63 19.73
CA TRP A 544 9.72 -0.66 20.20
C TRP A 544 8.20 -0.69 20.40
N LYS A 545 7.61 0.39 20.91
CA LYS A 545 6.15 0.52 21.05
C LYS A 545 5.43 0.42 19.70
N LYS A 546 6.00 0.97 18.62
CA LYS A 546 5.44 0.87 17.27
C LYS A 546 5.57 -0.54 16.68
N VAL A 547 6.70 -1.20 16.92
CA VAL A 547 6.94 -2.57 16.45
C VAL A 547 6.06 -3.57 17.18
N LEU A 548 5.92 -3.44 18.50
CA LEU A 548 5.17 -4.37 19.36
C LEU A 548 3.67 -4.07 19.45
N GLY A 549 3.27 -2.85 19.08
CA GLY A 549 1.90 -2.37 19.14
C GLY A 549 0.92 -3.28 18.42
N VAL A 550 -0.23 -3.53 19.05
CA VAL A 550 -1.31 -4.32 18.47
C VAL A 550 -2.16 -3.41 17.59
N THR A 551 -2.35 -3.77 16.32
CA THR A 551 -3.34 -3.13 15.45
C THR A 551 -4.73 -3.38 16.06
N ALA A 552 -5.50 -2.31 16.26
CA ALA A 552 -6.76 -2.27 17.02
C ALA A 552 -7.62 -3.56 17.02
N ALA A 553 -8.01 -3.94 18.23
CA ALA A 553 -8.93 -5.01 18.62
C ALA A 553 -9.85 -5.62 17.53
N GLY A 554 -9.72 -6.94 17.36
CA GLY A 554 -10.87 -7.82 17.07
C GLY A 554 -11.39 -7.87 15.64
N LYS A 555 -10.70 -7.30 14.65
CA LYS A 555 -10.95 -7.60 13.25
C LYS A 555 -9.68 -8.19 12.65
N GLU A 556 -9.80 -9.37 12.05
CA GLU A 556 -8.73 -9.93 11.22
C GLU A 556 -8.23 -8.82 10.27
N PRO A 557 -6.91 -8.63 10.15
CA PRO A 557 -6.38 -7.67 9.20
C PRO A 557 -6.89 -8.05 7.80
N PRO A 558 -7.37 -7.09 6.99
CA PRO A 558 -7.80 -7.38 5.64
C PRO A 558 -6.63 -7.97 4.84
N ASN A 559 -6.87 -9.08 4.14
CA ASN A 559 -6.01 -9.62 3.07
C ASN A 559 -4.51 -9.76 3.42
N GLY A 560 -4.14 -10.64 4.37
CA GLY A 560 -2.75 -11.10 4.51
C GLY A 560 -1.71 -10.04 4.92
N ILE A 561 -2.14 -8.86 5.37
CA ILE A 561 -1.25 -7.81 5.90
C ILE A 561 -0.93 -8.14 7.37
N LEU A 562 0.35 -8.38 7.66
CA LEU A 562 0.82 -8.70 9.01
C LEU A 562 1.15 -7.43 9.79
N PRO A 563 0.86 -7.39 11.11
CA PRO A 563 1.39 -6.34 11.97
C PRO A 563 2.93 -6.40 12.01
N PRO A 564 3.62 -5.31 12.40
CA PRO A 564 5.07 -5.21 12.30
C PRO A 564 5.82 -6.34 13.01
N PHE A 565 5.41 -6.72 14.22
CA PHE A 565 6.03 -7.82 14.96
C PHE A 565 5.94 -9.17 14.24
N GLU A 566 4.75 -9.54 13.75
CA GLU A 566 4.52 -10.78 13.00
C GLU A 566 5.29 -10.78 11.67
N LEU A 567 5.36 -9.63 11.01
CA LEU A 567 6.14 -9.44 9.77
C LEU A 567 7.63 -9.68 10.01
N LEU A 568 8.19 -9.15 11.11
CA LEU A 568 9.59 -9.41 11.49
C LEU A 568 9.83 -10.87 11.83
N CYS A 569 8.91 -11.50 12.59
CA CYS A 569 9.00 -12.92 12.89
C CYS A 569 8.99 -13.74 11.59
N GLN A 570 8.12 -13.42 10.64
CA GLN A 570 8.04 -14.11 9.35
C GLN A 570 9.32 -13.95 8.54
N CYS A 571 9.88 -12.74 8.53
CA CYS A 571 11.13 -12.45 7.84
C CYS A 571 12.30 -13.24 8.44
N LEU A 572 12.42 -13.25 9.77
CA LEU A 572 13.43 -14.02 10.49
C LEU A 572 13.31 -15.52 10.23
N CYS A 573 12.09 -16.06 10.23
CA CYS A 573 11.86 -17.47 9.92
C CYS A 573 12.36 -17.87 8.52
N ARG A 574 12.36 -16.93 7.56
CA ARG A 574 12.82 -17.18 6.19
C ARG A 574 14.32 -16.95 6.00
N LEU A 575 14.88 -15.93 6.65
CA LEU A 575 16.28 -15.53 6.46
C LEU A 575 17.22 -16.20 7.46
N GLU A 576 16.94 -16.06 8.75
CA GLU A 576 17.82 -16.49 9.84
C GLU A 576 17.00 -17.04 11.01
N PRO A 577 16.51 -18.30 10.93
CA PRO A 577 15.63 -18.89 11.94
C PRO A 577 16.22 -18.85 13.36
N GLN A 578 17.55 -19.00 13.48
CA GLN A 578 18.28 -18.98 14.75
C GLN A 578 18.22 -17.63 15.49
N TRP A 579 17.94 -16.52 14.78
CA TRP A 579 17.79 -15.19 15.39
C TRP A 579 16.40 -14.98 16.00
N LEU A 580 15.41 -15.81 15.64
CA LEU A 580 14.04 -15.62 16.07
C LEU A 580 13.86 -15.78 17.60
N PRO A 581 14.36 -16.84 18.26
CA PRO A 581 14.18 -16.97 19.71
C PRO A 581 14.84 -15.83 20.52
N PRO A 582 16.12 -15.46 20.28
CA PRO A 582 16.74 -14.31 20.95
C PRO A 582 16.02 -12.98 20.66
N PHE A 583 15.45 -12.82 19.47
CA PHE A 583 14.70 -11.61 19.11
C PHE A 583 13.38 -11.53 19.88
N VAL A 584 12.64 -12.63 20.00
CA VAL A 584 11.38 -12.69 20.75
C VAL A 584 11.63 -12.47 22.24
N GLU A 585 12.68 -13.07 22.80
CA GLU A 585 13.09 -12.82 24.19
C GLU A 585 13.38 -11.34 24.45
N LEU A 586 14.17 -10.71 23.57
CA LEU A 586 14.46 -9.28 23.66
C LEU A 586 13.18 -8.44 23.54
N ALA A 587 12.31 -8.76 22.58
CA ALA A 587 11.03 -8.07 22.41
C ALA A 587 10.14 -8.16 23.67
N GLN A 588 10.17 -9.29 24.37
CA GLN A 588 9.47 -9.49 25.64
C GLN A 588 10.08 -8.65 26.77
N GLN A 589 11.40 -8.47 26.80
CA GLN A 589 12.09 -7.61 27.77
C GLN A 589 11.84 -6.12 27.52
N GLN A 590 11.76 -5.72 26.25
CA GLN A 590 11.48 -4.34 25.85
C GLN A 590 10.00 -3.96 26.01
N GLY A 591 9.09 -4.95 26.01
CA GLY A 591 7.65 -4.73 26.16
C GLY A 591 7.24 -4.24 27.55
N GLY A 592 6.88 -2.95 27.66
CA GLY A 592 6.35 -2.39 28.90
C GLY A 592 4.92 -2.85 29.25
N PRO A 593 4.54 -2.89 30.54
CA PRO A 593 3.16 -3.17 30.93
C PRO A 593 2.22 -2.12 30.33
N GLY A 594 1.24 -2.57 29.52
CA GLY A 594 0.21 -1.71 28.95
C GLY A 594 0.41 -1.26 27.49
N TRP A 595 1.36 -1.84 26.74
CA TRP A 595 1.58 -1.51 25.32
C TRP A 595 0.54 -2.14 24.35
N GLY A 596 -0.54 -2.72 24.88
CA GLY A 596 -1.73 -3.12 24.15
C GLY A 596 -2.92 -2.25 24.54
N ALA A 597 -3.62 -1.68 23.55
CA ALA A 597 -4.88 -0.97 23.78
C ALA A 597 -5.96 -1.97 24.22
N GLY A 598 -6.10 -2.17 25.53
CA GLY A 598 -7.17 -2.96 26.16
C GLY A 598 -6.82 -4.42 26.45
N GLY A 599 -6.53 -4.72 27.72
CA GLY A 599 -6.41 -6.07 28.25
C GLY A 599 -5.05 -6.75 28.04
N PRO A 600 -4.77 -7.88 28.74
CA PRO A 600 -3.57 -8.68 28.51
C PRO A 600 -3.70 -9.36 27.14
N GLY A 601 -3.11 -8.74 26.11
CA GLY A 601 -3.03 -9.31 24.77
C GLY A 601 -2.31 -10.68 24.75
N LEU A 602 -2.45 -11.40 23.63
CA LEU A 602 -1.72 -12.64 23.40
C LEU A 602 -0.21 -12.44 23.64
N PRO A 603 0.46 -13.34 24.38
CA PRO A 603 1.90 -13.23 24.62
C PRO A 603 2.70 -13.19 23.31
N LEU A 604 3.80 -12.44 23.27
CA LEU A 604 4.62 -12.30 22.05
C LEU A 604 5.12 -13.65 21.51
N TYR A 605 5.50 -14.59 22.39
CA TYR A 605 5.90 -15.93 21.94
C TYR A 605 4.76 -16.67 21.20
N ARG A 606 3.49 -16.50 21.62
CA ARG A 606 2.33 -17.10 20.91
C ARG A 606 2.06 -16.41 19.57
N ARG A 607 2.27 -15.10 19.50
CA ARG A 607 2.19 -14.35 18.23
C ARG A 607 3.27 -14.83 17.26
N ALA A 608 4.49 -15.09 17.74
CA ALA A 608 5.57 -15.68 16.93
C ALA A 608 5.25 -17.12 16.48
N LEU A 609 4.71 -17.97 17.37
CA LEU A 609 4.29 -19.33 17.02
C LEU A 609 3.20 -19.36 15.95
N ALA A 610 2.27 -18.39 15.94
CA ALA A 610 1.23 -18.29 14.91
C ALA A 610 1.80 -18.03 13.50
N VAL A 611 2.99 -17.41 13.41
CA VAL A 611 3.66 -17.14 12.12
C VAL A 611 4.36 -18.40 11.57
N LEU A 612 4.70 -19.37 12.43
CA LEU A 612 5.41 -20.58 12.04
C LEU A 612 4.55 -21.63 11.32
N GLY A 613 3.23 -21.45 11.25
CA GLY A 613 2.30 -22.38 10.61
C GLY A 613 1.34 -23.03 11.60
N GLU A 614 0.68 -24.13 11.23
CA GLU A 614 -0.23 -24.89 12.09
C GLU A 614 0.52 -25.97 12.88
N GLU A 615 0.00 -26.36 14.06
CA GLU A 615 0.56 -27.41 14.90
C GLU A 615 0.82 -28.69 14.07
N GLY A 616 2.06 -29.18 14.05
CA GLY A 616 2.50 -30.34 13.27
C GLY A 616 3.22 -30.03 11.94
N THR A 617 3.11 -28.80 11.42
CA THR A 617 3.88 -28.34 10.23
C THR A 617 5.06 -27.43 10.58
N ARG A 618 5.16 -27.01 11.85
CA ARG A 618 6.17 -26.07 12.36
C ARG A 618 7.54 -26.75 12.55
N PRO A 619 8.65 -26.02 12.40
CA PRO A 619 9.97 -26.52 12.78
C PRO A 619 10.04 -26.77 14.29
N GLU A 620 10.03 -28.04 14.70
CA GLU A 620 9.94 -28.45 16.12
C GLU A 620 11.05 -27.86 17.00
N ALA A 621 12.27 -27.76 16.46
CA ALA A 621 13.41 -27.21 17.20
C ALA A 621 13.19 -25.74 17.59
N LEU A 622 12.62 -24.96 16.67
CA LEU A 622 12.38 -23.53 16.83
C LEU A 622 11.16 -23.27 17.75
N GLU A 623 10.15 -24.14 17.67
CA GLU A 623 9.03 -24.13 18.61
C GLU A 623 9.49 -24.37 20.05
N LEU A 624 10.36 -25.37 20.26
CA LEU A 624 10.96 -25.64 21.56
C LEU A 624 11.76 -24.43 22.09
N ASP A 625 12.59 -23.80 21.26
CA ASP A 625 13.38 -22.64 21.67
C ASP A 625 12.49 -21.43 22.03
N LEU A 626 11.43 -21.17 21.27
CA LEU A 626 10.46 -20.11 21.59
C LEU A 626 9.69 -20.38 22.89
N LEU A 627 9.36 -21.65 23.19
CA LEU A 627 8.70 -22.04 24.42
C LEU A 627 9.62 -21.91 25.63
N LEU A 628 10.89 -22.29 25.50
CA LEU A 628 11.93 -22.14 26.53
C LEU A 628 12.22 -20.65 26.82
N GLY A 629 12.35 -19.82 25.78
CA GLY A 629 12.56 -18.37 25.88
C GLY A 629 11.34 -17.57 26.32
N SER A 630 10.16 -18.19 26.41
CA SER A 630 8.89 -17.49 26.68
C SER A 630 8.83 -16.76 28.03
N GLY A 631 9.68 -17.15 28.99
CA GLY A 631 9.66 -16.69 30.37
C GLY A 631 8.42 -17.12 31.17
N ARG A 632 7.57 -18.00 30.62
CA ARG A 632 6.32 -18.44 31.27
C ARG A 632 6.43 -19.89 31.77
N PRO A 633 6.17 -20.16 33.07
CA PRO A 633 6.37 -21.49 33.66
C PRO A 633 5.69 -22.64 32.90
N LYS A 634 4.43 -22.45 32.47
CA LYS A 634 3.68 -23.50 31.74
C LYS A 634 4.28 -23.84 30.38
N ALA A 635 4.74 -22.84 29.64
CA ALA A 635 5.29 -23.03 28.30
C ALA A 635 6.69 -23.66 28.37
N VAL A 636 7.50 -23.25 29.36
CA VAL A 636 8.79 -23.90 29.65
C VAL A 636 8.59 -25.37 30.03
N LEU A 637 7.69 -25.67 30.96
CA LEU A 637 7.46 -27.06 31.38
C LEU A 637 6.97 -27.94 30.22
N GLN A 638 6.17 -27.38 29.31
CA GLN A 638 5.77 -28.07 28.09
C GLN A 638 6.98 -28.40 27.21
N ALA A 639 7.88 -27.45 26.97
CA ALA A 639 9.08 -27.68 26.17
C ALA A 639 10.05 -28.68 26.82
N VAL A 640 10.26 -28.58 28.13
CA VAL A 640 11.10 -29.53 28.88
C VAL A 640 10.50 -30.94 28.83
N GLY A 641 9.18 -31.08 28.99
CA GLY A 641 8.49 -32.36 28.86
C GLY A 641 8.65 -32.97 27.45
N GLN A 642 8.60 -32.15 26.41
CA GLN A 642 8.85 -32.61 25.04
C GLN A 642 10.31 -33.02 24.79
N LEU A 643 11.29 -32.30 25.37
CA LEU A 643 12.71 -32.68 25.29
C LEU A 643 12.97 -34.03 25.99
N VAL A 644 12.35 -34.23 27.14
CA VAL A 644 12.38 -35.49 27.91
C VAL A 644 11.82 -36.65 27.09
N GLN A 645 10.63 -36.48 26.50
CA GLN A 645 10.01 -37.50 25.65
C GLN A 645 10.85 -37.87 24.41
N LYS A 646 11.68 -36.93 23.93
CA LYS A 646 12.59 -37.12 22.78
C LYS A 646 13.99 -37.60 23.18
N GLU A 647 14.21 -37.96 24.44
CA GLU A 647 15.51 -38.37 24.99
C GLU A 647 16.63 -37.30 24.84
N GLN A 648 16.28 -36.01 24.69
CA GLN A 648 17.24 -34.89 24.60
C GLN A 648 17.60 -34.34 25.99
N TRP A 649 18.15 -35.22 26.82
CA TRP A 649 18.37 -34.98 28.25
C TRP A 649 19.32 -33.83 28.57
N GLU A 650 20.43 -33.71 27.85
CA GLU A 650 21.41 -32.64 28.04
C GLU A 650 20.78 -31.26 27.85
N ARG A 651 20.04 -31.07 26.75
CA ARG A 651 19.37 -29.82 26.43
C ARG A 651 18.28 -29.46 27.46
N ALA A 652 17.57 -30.45 28.00
CA ALA A 652 16.59 -30.24 29.06
C ALA A 652 17.25 -29.79 30.39
N LEU A 653 18.38 -30.39 30.75
CA LEU A 653 19.18 -30.02 31.93
C LEU A 653 19.79 -28.62 31.77
N GLU A 654 20.35 -28.29 30.60
CA GLU A 654 20.91 -26.97 30.31
C GLU A 654 19.84 -25.87 30.32
N ALA A 655 18.68 -26.12 29.72
CA ALA A 655 17.55 -25.19 29.77
C ALA A 655 17.07 -24.94 31.20
N GLY A 656 16.99 -25.99 32.03
CA GLY A 656 16.68 -25.85 33.45
C GLY A 656 17.72 -25.00 34.20
N LEU A 657 19.01 -25.17 33.89
CA LEU A 657 20.09 -24.42 34.53
C LEU A 657 20.06 -22.94 34.15
N ALA A 658 19.79 -22.63 32.88
CA ALA A 658 19.64 -21.27 32.40
C ALA A 658 18.46 -20.52 33.06
N LEU A 659 17.36 -21.22 33.32
CA LEU A 659 16.13 -20.66 33.92
C LEU A 659 16.13 -20.66 35.45
N SER A 660 17.10 -21.34 36.07
CA SER A 660 17.23 -21.48 37.52
C SER A 660 17.34 -20.16 38.30
N PRO A 661 17.97 -19.08 37.80
CA PRO A 661 18.08 -17.81 38.54
C PRO A 661 16.76 -17.02 38.56
N SER A 662 15.90 -17.21 37.55
CA SER A 662 14.71 -16.39 37.34
C SER A 662 13.48 -16.91 38.07
N SER A 663 13.41 -18.21 38.38
CA SER A 663 12.26 -18.80 39.08
C SER A 663 12.58 -20.09 39.84
N PRO A 664 12.67 -20.07 41.19
CA PRO A 664 13.03 -21.25 41.99
C PRO A 664 11.97 -22.36 41.95
N LEU A 665 10.69 -22.00 41.78
CA LEU A 665 9.59 -22.97 41.65
C LEU A 665 9.69 -23.77 40.34
N LEU A 666 10.01 -23.10 39.23
CA LEU A 666 10.18 -23.75 37.94
C LEU A 666 11.37 -24.71 37.96
N ARG A 667 12.47 -24.32 38.62
CA ARG A 667 13.62 -25.19 38.87
C ARG A 667 13.23 -26.47 39.61
N SER A 668 12.39 -26.38 40.66
CA SER A 668 11.93 -27.54 41.42
C SER A 668 11.11 -28.51 40.55
N GLU A 669 10.20 -27.99 39.73
CA GLU A 669 9.37 -28.82 38.85
C GLU A 669 10.18 -29.48 37.72
N ILE A 670 11.13 -28.74 37.11
CA ILE A 670 12.05 -29.31 36.11
C ILE A 670 12.93 -30.40 36.74
N PHE A 671 13.43 -30.18 37.96
CA PHE A 671 14.21 -31.19 38.69
C PHE A 671 13.40 -32.45 38.97
N LYS A 672 12.13 -32.34 39.41
CA LYS A 672 11.27 -33.50 39.64
C LYS A 672 11.01 -34.31 38.37
N LEU A 673 10.75 -33.63 37.24
CA LEU A 673 10.55 -34.28 35.94
C LEU A 673 11.79 -35.09 35.53
N LEU A 674 12.98 -34.49 35.64
CA LEU A 674 14.24 -35.16 35.27
C LEU A 674 14.66 -36.24 36.27
N LEU A 675 14.33 -36.07 37.56
CA LEU A 675 14.57 -37.07 38.61
C LEU A 675 13.72 -38.33 38.40
N ALA A 676 12.48 -38.17 37.94
CA ALA A 676 11.60 -39.28 37.59
C ALA A 676 12.18 -40.13 36.45
N GLU A 677 12.74 -39.48 35.44
CA GLU A 677 13.40 -40.15 34.31
C GLU A 677 14.74 -40.77 34.70
N PHE A 678 15.52 -40.10 35.56
CA PHE A 678 16.77 -40.63 36.11
C PHE A 678 16.57 -41.92 36.94
N ALA A 679 15.44 -42.02 37.64
CA ALA A 679 15.09 -43.24 38.36
C ALA A 679 14.90 -44.45 37.41
N ARG A 680 14.45 -44.19 36.17
CA ARG A 680 14.01 -45.20 35.19
C ARG A 680 15.04 -45.51 34.11
N HIS A 681 15.86 -44.54 33.69
CA HIS A 681 16.79 -44.65 32.57
C HIS A 681 18.24 -44.45 33.01
N ARG A 682 19.11 -45.43 32.76
CA ARG A 682 20.55 -45.38 33.13
C ARG A 682 21.40 -44.56 32.16
N ARG A 683 20.89 -44.21 30.98
CA ARG A 683 21.57 -43.28 30.04
C ARG A 683 21.79 -41.89 30.63
N LEU A 684 21.00 -41.51 31.64
CA LEU A 684 21.11 -40.24 32.35
C LEU A 684 22.27 -40.19 33.38
N ASP A 685 22.91 -41.33 33.67
CA ASP A 685 24.01 -41.41 34.65
C ASP A 685 25.19 -40.51 34.26
N ALA A 686 25.45 -40.34 32.96
CA ALA A 686 26.49 -39.44 32.43
C ALA A 686 26.21 -37.96 32.72
N HIS A 687 24.95 -37.57 32.92
CA HIS A 687 24.52 -36.18 33.16
C HIS A 687 24.22 -35.90 34.64
N LEU A 688 24.52 -36.84 35.54
CA LEU A 688 24.38 -36.68 36.98
C LEU A 688 25.00 -35.38 37.53
N PRO A 689 26.18 -34.90 37.06
CA PRO A 689 26.73 -33.61 37.50
C PRO A 689 25.83 -32.40 37.19
N LEU A 690 25.11 -32.40 36.07
CA LEU A 690 24.19 -31.33 35.70
C LEU A 690 22.89 -31.41 36.51
N LEU A 691 22.37 -32.62 36.74
CA LEU A 691 21.21 -32.86 37.60
C LEU A 691 21.49 -32.43 39.05
N CYS A 692 22.71 -32.71 39.53
CA CYS A 692 23.25 -32.24 40.80
C CYS A 692 23.17 -30.71 40.91
N ARG A 693 23.67 -29.98 39.90
CA ARG A 693 23.58 -28.50 39.87
C ARG A 693 22.16 -27.96 39.86
N LEU A 694 21.21 -28.70 39.28
CA LEU A 694 19.78 -28.35 39.24
C LEU A 694 19.03 -28.59 40.54
N CYS A 695 19.54 -29.46 41.42
CA CYS A 695 18.90 -29.80 42.69
C CYS A 695 18.51 -28.53 43.46
N PRO A 696 17.25 -28.37 43.89
CA PRO A 696 16.83 -27.22 44.71
C PRO A 696 17.65 -27.15 46.01
N PRO A 697 18.06 -25.95 46.45
CA PRO A 697 18.88 -25.80 47.66
C PRO A 697 18.13 -26.19 48.95
N ASP A 698 16.80 -26.10 48.93
CA ASP A 698 15.94 -26.34 50.10
C ASP A 698 15.55 -27.82 50.28
N LEU A 699 15.99 -28.73 49.39
CA LEU A 699 15.56 -30.13 49.39
C LEU A 699 16.42 -30.98 50.35
N ALA A 700 15.80 -31.53 51.40
CA ALA A 700 16.50 -32.38 52.36
C ALA A 700 16.81 -33.78 51.79
N PRO A 701 17.90 -34.45 52.24
CA PRO A 701 18.22 -35.80 51.78
C PRO A 701 17.09 -36.83 51.97
N ALA A 702 16.32 -36.71 53.06
CA ALA A 702 15.17 -37.57 53.34
C ALA A 702 14.02 -37.35 52.35
N GLU A 703 13.77 -36.09 51.96
CA GLU A 703 12.72 -35.72 51.00
C GLU A 703 13.09 -36.18 49.59
N LEU A 704 14.37 -36.09 49.20
CA LEU A 704 14.87 -36.61 47.93
C LEU A 704 14.63 -38.13 47.81
N LEU A 705 14.91 -38.89 48.88
CA LEU A 705 14.69 -40.34 48.91
C LEU A 705 13.19 -40.69 48.85
N LEU A 706 12.34 -39.91 49.52
CA LEU A 706 10.88 -40.08 49.45
C LEU A 706 10.34 -39.78 48.04
N LEU A 707 10.85 -38.73 47.38
CA LEU A 707 10.53 -38.42 45.98
C LEU A 707 10.97 -39.54 45.04
N LEU A 708 12.21 -40.03 45.16
CA LEU A 708 12.71 -41.13 44.33
C LEU A 708 11.88 -42.40 44.48
N ARG A 709 11.43 -42.71 45.71
CA ARG A 709 10.55 -43.86 45.97
C ARG A 709 9.26 -43.81 45.14
N THR A 710 8.73 -42.63 44.85
CA THR A 710 7.51 -42.49 44.02
C THR A 710 7.72 -42.77 42.54
N TYR A 711 8.97 -42.77 42.06
CA TYR A 711 9.31 -42.94 40.65
C TYR A 711 9.94 -44.30 40.32
N LEU A 712 10.37 -45.03 41.35
CA LEU A 712 10.83 -46.41 41.22
C LEU A 712 9.66 -47.33 40.84
N PRO A 713 9.87 -48.34 39.98
CA PRO A 713 8.84 -49.31 39.66
C PRO A 713 8.42 -50.08 40.93
N ASP A 714 7.12 -50.34 41.09
CA ASP A 714 6.62 -51.23 42.15
C ASP A 714 7.15 -52.65 41.88
N GLU A 715 8.01 -53.16 42.75
CA GLU A 715 8.52 -54.53 42.66
C GLU A 715 7.40 -55.53 42.95
N LEU A 716 6.76 -56.06 41.90
CA LEU A 716 5.77 -57.14 42.02
C LEU A 716 6.44 -58.53 42.14
N GLU A 717 7.74 -58.64 41.87
CA GLU A 717 8.50 -59.90 41.93
C GLU A 717 9.83 -59.72 42.71
N PRO A 718 10.29 -60.76 43.44
CA PRO A 718 11.53 -60.69 44.21
C PRO A 718 12.73 -60.47 43.28
N PRO A 719 13.65 -59.55 43.59
CA PRO A 719 14.74 -59.19 42.71
C PRO A 719 15.65 -60.39 42.46
N ALA A 720 15.81 -60.77 41.19
CA ALA A 720 16.84 -61.71 40.79
C ALA A 720 18.23 -61.12 41.15
N PRO A 721 19.17 -61.93 41.68
CA PRO A 721 20.49 -61.43 42.11
C PRO A 721 21.34 -60.86 40.96
N PHE A 722 20.95 -61.14 39.70
CA PHE A 722 21.59 -60.60 38.51
C PHE A 722 20.51 -60.11 37.53
N PRO A 723 20.67 -58.92 36.92
CA PRO A 723 19.76 -58.45 35.88
C PRO A 723 19.79 -59.37 34.66
N GLU A 724 18.65 -59.55 33.99
CA GLU A 724 18.58 -60.32 32.76
C GLU A 724 19.50 -59.71 31.67
N PRO A 725 20.10 -60.52 30.78
CA PRO A 725 20.97 -60.03 29.72
C PRO A 725 20.22 -59.05 28.80
N GLY A 726 20.55 -57.75 28.89
CA GLY A 726 19.89 -56.67 28.14
C GLY A 726 18.98 -55.76 28.97
N ALA A 727 18.71 -56.10 30.24
CA ALA A 727 18.01 -55.22 31.18
C ALA A 727 18.94 -54.13 31.73
N GLU A 728 18.44 -52.90 31.89
CA GLU A 728 19.20 -51.82 32.49
C GLU A 728 19.46 -52.12 33.99
N PRO A 729 20.68 -51.87 34.51
CA PRO A 729 21.00 -52.15 35.91
C PRO A 729 20.11 -51.32 36.85
N PRO A 730 19.74 -51.86 38.03
CA PRO A 730 18.89 -51.14 38.99
C PRO A 730 19.59 -49.91 39.59
N LEU A 731 18.81 -48.90 40.02
CA LEU A 731 19.35 -47.69 40.67
C LEU A 731 20.04 -48.09 41.98
N THR A 732 21.33 -47.85 42.10
CA THR A 732 22.07 -48.12 43.33
C THR A 732 22.26 -46.84 44.16
N VAL A 733 22.36 -47.00 45.48
CA VAL A 733 22.68 -45.90 46.41
C VAL A 733 24.03 -45.25 46.08
N GLY A 734 24.95 -46.00 45.46
CA GLY A 734 26.25 -45.49 44.98
C GLY A 734 26.11 -44.36 43.95
N LEU A 735 25.16 -44.49 43.01
CA LEU A 735 24.86 -43.46 41.99
C LEU A 735 24.19 -42.23 42.61
N LEU A 736 23.42 -42.41 43.68
CA LEU A 736 22.77 -41.32 44.42
C LEU A 736 23.72 -40.55 45.35
N ARG A 737 24.94 -41.08 45.60
CA ARG A 737 25.88 -40.50 46.57
C ARG A 737 26.22 -39.04 46.27
N ALA A 738 26.32 -38.64 45.01
CA ALA A 738 26.61 -37.25 44.62
C ALA A 738 25.45 -36.30 44.97
N LEU A 739 24.21 -36.68 44.63
CA LEU A 739 22.99 -35.92 44.95
C LEU A 739 22.75 -35.83 46.47
N LEU A 740 22.94 -36.93 47.19
CA LEU A 740 22.80 -37.00 48.65
C LEU A 740 23.86 -36.18 49.38
N LYS A 741 25.11 -36.18 48.89
CA LYS A 741 26.16 -35.31 49.42
C LYS A 741 25.83 -33.84 49.20
N GLN A 742 25.35 -33.48 48.01
CA GLN A 742 25.06 -32.08 47.69
C GLN A 742 23.91 -31.51 48.53
N THR A 743 22.80 -32.25 48.66
CA THR A 743 21.68 -31.90 49.55
C THR A 743 22.11 -31.83 51.03
N GLY A 744 22.99 -32.73 51.47
CA GLY A 744 23.56 -32.71 52.82
C GLY A 744 24.54 -31.54 53.09
N THR A 745 25.28 -31.08 52.09
CA THR A 745 26.21 -29.94 52.22
C THR A 745 25.52 -28.56 52.11
N GLN A 746 24.46 -28.44 51.30
CA GLN A 746 23.76 -27.16 51.08
C GLN A 746 22.74 -26.83 52.18
N GLY A 747 22.22 -27.83 52.91
CA GLY A 747 21.40 -27.62 54.11
C GLY A 747 22.15 -27.04 55.31
N ARG A 748 23.45 -26.70 55.17
CA ARG A 748 24.29 -26.17 56.24
C ARG A 748 24.78 -24.75 55.91
N ALA A 749 23.91 -23.76 56.02
CA ALA A 749 24.31 -22.35 56.14
C ALA A 749 23.39 -21.54 57.08
N SER A 750 23.97 -21.17 58.23
CA SER A 750 23.62 -20.07 59.16
C SER A 750 22.25 -20.06 59.86
N GLY A 751 22.13 -20.87 60.92
CA GLY A 751 21.35 -20.55 62.13
C GLY A 751 22.30 -20.43 63.33
N PRO A 752 21.94 -19.70 64.42
CA PRO A 752 22.87 -19.35 65.48
C PRO A 752 23.41 -20.58 66.20
N VAL A 753 24.66 -20.48 66.65
CA VAL A 753 25.36 -21.46 67.49
C VAL A 753 24.46 -21.93 68.64
N LEU A 754 23.89 -23.12 68.51
CA LEU A 754 23.32 -23.89 69.62
C LEU A 754 23.47 -25.38 69.32
N SER A 755 24.62 -25.95 69.67
CA SER A 755 24.72 -27.11 70.56
C SER A 755 26.15 -27.66 70.50
N LEU A 756 26.91 -27.37 71.56
CA LEU A 756 28.25 -27.91 71.87
C LEU A 756 28.20 -29.40 72.27
N TYR A 757 27.22 -30.18 71.78
CA TYR A 757 26.97 -31.55 72.25
C TYR A 757 26.73 -32.62 71.17
N GLU A 758 26.72 -32.28 69.86
CA GLU A 758 26.60 -33.31 68.80
C GLU A 758 27.93 -33.68 68.12
N ASP A 759 29.02 -32.97 68.42
CA ASP A 759 30.37 -33.26 67.87
C ASP A 759 31.13 -34.39 68.59
N ILE A 760 30.46 -35.22 69.40
CA ILE A 760 31.13 -36.31 70.16
C ILE A 760 30.94 -37.70 69.52
N LEU A 761 30.17 -37.85 68.42
CA LEU A 761 29.85 -39.19 67.88
C LEU A 761 30.36 -39.52 66.47
N TRP A 762 31.20 -38.69 65.85
CA TRP A 762 31.82 -39.03 64.56
C TRP A 762 33.29 -38.63 64.51
N ASP A 763 34.16 -39.45 65.10
CA ASP A 763 35.58 -39.47 64.80
C ASP A 763 35.81 -40.48 63.64
N PRO A 764 36.38 -40.08 62.47
CA PRO A 764 36.52 -40.97 61.31
C PRO A 764 37.66 -42.00 61.43
N ASP A 765 38.52 -41.93 62.45
CA ASP A 765 39.80 -42.66 62.47
C ASP A 765 39.84 -43.92 63.36
N THR A 766 38.69 -44.49 63.75
CA THR A 766 38.67 -45.82 64.40
C THR A 766 37.65 -46.75 63.74
N PRO A 767 38.08 -47.91 63.18
CA PRO A 767 37.12 -48.92 62.75
C PRO A 767 36.41 -49.50 63.99
N PRO A 768 35.12 -49.86 63.90
CA PRO A 768 34.41 -50.46 65.02
C PRO A 768 35.04 -51.80 65.42
N PRO A 769 35.04 -52.16 66.72
CA PRO A 769 35.64 -53.38 67.21
C PRO A 769 34.95 -54.62 66.63
N THR A 770 35.76 -55.60 66.22
CA THR A 770 35.30 -56.88 65.68
C THR A 770 34.55 -57.67 66.76
N PRO A 771 33.36 -58.24 66.49
CA PRO A 771 32.65 -59.08 67.46
C PRO A 771 33.45 -60.36 67.78
N PRO A 772 33.32 -60.91 69.01
CA PRO A 772 34.22 -61.95 69.52
C PRO A 772 34.04 -63.27 68.76
N ARG A 773 35.17 -63.83 68.32
CA ARG A 773 35.25 -65.19 67.76
C ARG A 773 35.01 -66.21 68.86
N VAL A 774 33.99 -67.06 68.69
CA VAL A 774 33.86 -68.29 69.47
C VAL A 774 34.78 -69.33 68.84
N SER A 775 35.86 -69.65 69.55
CA SER A 775 36.81 -70.70 69.19
C SER A 775 36.25 -72.08 69.56
N ALA A 776 36.24 -73.00 68.59
CA ALA A 776 36.29 -74.44 68.87
C ALA A 776 37.20 -75.12 67.84
N LEU A 777 38.41 -75.48 68.32
CA LEU A 777 39.16 -76.75 68.17
C LEU A 777 38.92 -77.55 66.85
N GLN A 778 39.91 -78.10 66.14
CA GLN A 778 41.20 -78.67 66.56
C GLN A 778 42.01 -79.10 65.31
N ALA A 779 43.34 -79.01 65.42
CA ALA A 779 44.38 -79.91 64.89
C ALA A 779 44.37 -80.35 63.41
N SER A 780 45.47 -80.08 62.68
CA SER A 780 46.65 -80.97 62.59
C SER A 780 47.51 -80.66 61.34
N ASP A 781 48.83 -80.52 61.59
CA ASP A 781 49.99 -81.01 60.85
C ASP A 781 50.23 -80.71 59.35
N HIS A 782 51.19 -79.80 59.11
CA HIS A 782 52.46 -79.98 58.36
C HIS A 782 52.44 -80.30 56.83
N PRO A 783 53.58 -80.18 56.08
CA PRO A 783 54.07 -78.91 55.52
C PRO A 783 54.60 -79.05 54.04
N GLY A 784 55.20 -77.99 53.50
CA GLY A 784 56.08 -78.02 52.32
C GLY A 784 56.38 -76.59 51.85
N LEU A 785 57.46 -75.93 52.27
CA LEU A 785 58.85 -76.06 51.76
C LEU A 785 58.83 -75.99 50.23
N GLU A 786 59.29 -74.93 49.55
CA GLU A 786 60.65 -74.38 49.42
C GLU A 786 60.55 -73.18 48.46
N ALA A 787 61.52 -72.30 48.23
CA ALA A 787 62.65 -71.75 48.96
C ALA A 787 63.06 -70.50 48.17
N TRP A 788 63.57 -69.51 48.90
CA TRP A 788 64.64 -68.58 48.52
C TRP A 788 64.50 -67.72 47.24
N ALA A 789 64.18 -66.44 47.47
CA ALA A 789 65.06 -65.24 47.38
C ALA A 789 66.49 -65.42 46.76
N PRO A 790 67.25 -64.34 46.39
CA PRO A 790 67.05 -62.95 46.80
C PRO A 790 67.51 -61.84 45.81
N SER A 791 67.34 -60.60 46.29
CA SER A 791 68.24 -59.42 46.16
C SER A 791 68.52 -58.79 44.80
N GLY A 792 68.32 -57.46 44.74
CA GLY A 792 68.93 -56.62 43.70
C GLY A 792 68.56 -55.15 43.74
N GLN A 793 69.22 -54.41 44.63
CA GLN A 793 69.42 -52.96 44.73
C GLN A 793 69.24 -52.10 43.46
N GLY A 794 68.90 -50.82 43.68
CA GLY A 794 69.37 -49.73 42.79
C GLY A 794 68.62 -48.41 42.85
N LEU A 795 69.00 -47.54 43.79
CA LEU A 795 68.77 -46.08 43.76
C LEU A 795 69.49 -45.42 42.57
N TYR A 796 69.02 -44.25 42.10
CA TYR A 796 69.76 -42.95 42.03
C TYR A 796 68.94 -41.87 41.27
N VAL A 797 68.33 -40.96 42.04
CA VAL A 797 68.64 -39.52 42.21
C VAL A 797 69.24 -38.69 41.04
N THR A 798 68.65 -37.48 40.91
CA THR A 798 69.10 -36.14 40.42
C THR A 798 69.21 -35.79 38.92
N ASP A 799 68.32 -34.85 38.53
CA ASP A 799 68.57 -33.40 38.35
C ASP A 799 69.52 -32.92 37.23
N THR A 800 69.00 -32.05 36.36
CA THR A 800 69.51 -30.70 36.01
C THR A 800 68.93 -30.20 34.69
N GLY A 801 68.49 -28.93 34.64
CA GLY A 801 68.19 -28.19 33.42
C GLY A 801 67.00 -27.25 33.53
#